data_AF-A0A2T6NCI9-F1
#
_entry.id   AF-A0A2T6NCI9-F1
#
_cell.length_a   1.000
_cell.length_b   1.000
_cell.length_c   1.000
_cell.angle_alpha   90.00
_cell.angle_beta   90.00
_cell.angle_gamma   90.00
#
_symmetry.space_group_name_H-M   'P 1'
#
loop_
_entity.id
_entity.type
_entity.pdbx_description
1 polymer ?
#
loop_
_entity_poly.entity_id
_entity_poly.type
_entity_poly.pdbx_seq_one_letter_code
_entity_poly.pdbx_strand_id
1 'polypeptide(L)'
;MAISFVSANTQDSAGAQSLTFTIPAGAQTDDFMVCFVKQSENTGQQTWDDDGGGGNGWTREDYHRSTGGRDQETAIYWKIHSGSESNPTFTWDTGGTNEPMSGALLVYRGVDTIAPFSDLSWMWAQNDGNPPNPSVNVDNVDSWVICFHAATHDDISSTAPPTGFTMRAEVYGGSAQHTADHRDLFAADINNIDGPLAYSPPDWQHSVANTTPEYHTYTMALNEQKPIGVTVYDTAMQWGQTNKTITGYGFGATQGSGTVEIWSDLTGTTQVAQTIDSWSDTSIQFDLVRGALSDDTTLYLVVTNNSAEESAPKAIQFGLVNYHDACLALNPDHWWTLDGNYSDTGVGGSTRDMTSGVVGTHPWVSAIAEDATQAMQFNDVLDRREIADSPYMNITISSQERTVGGWIQLGGIQQSMGAIWKEGGGVQNLAFITGLGNVLMAQLADVAGSRDNVQATASIRLTPDRPYHIALRYSHSETTKEMRLFLDGEEQPIELTDGNPMTLGIFDSHSGDVTWGDPDNNLETGGTDIAYAGQEDCIYQHWYSWSDNSAQGGALDKTTEIRDVLFRRGAPPAYTISADTQANMQSDLDTQLQDSEIEDWPLGIRVEGPSSGGPDLTLTANGVTFNSRTTMHVEWRGIGTLTWIVGTNSDIDESKIFSTKGGSVVVERPATLTVNGLINGSEVRLYDDNGTGNNMGTELDGVETLSGTTFQYSHSGATNDIIVQMIADGYIEIQYPFQLNSNNQSLTLFPIPDLNA
;
A
#
# COMPACT_ATOMS: atom_id res chain seq x y z
N MET A 1 4.00 -15.41 -29.23
CA MET A 1 3.89 -15.95 -30.62
C MET A 1 2.59 -15.42 -31.17
N ALA A 2 2.61 -14.62 -32.24
CA ALA A 2 1.41 -13.93 -32.70
C ALA A 2 0.23 -14.89 -32.92
N ILE A 3 -0.95 -14.51 -32.44
CA ILE A 3 -2.15 -15.33 -32.61
C ILE A 3 -2.47 -15.46 -34.10
N SER A 4 -2.90 -16.66 -34.51
CA SER A 4 -3.39 -16.92 -35.86
C SER A 4 -4.56 -17.91 -35.85
N PHE A 5 -5.54 -17.68 -36.72
CA PHE A 5 -6.65 -18.62 -36.94
C PHE A 5 -6.16 -19.85 -37.73
N VAL A 6 -6.43 -21.04 -37.19
CA VAL A 6 -6.04 -22.32 -37.81
C VAL A 6 -7.15 -22.83 -38.71
N SER A 7 -8.34 -23.07 -38.14
CA SER A 7 -9.51 -23.60 -38.87
C SER A 7 -10.75 -23.58 -37.96
N ALA A 8 -11.92 -23.81 -38.54
CA ALA A 8 -13.17 -24.04 -37.81
C ALA A 8 -13.89 -25.31 -38.29
N ASN A 9 -14.82 -25.80 -37.48
CA ASN A 9 -15.81 -26.81 -37.85
C ASN A 9 -17.19 -26.38 -37.35
N THR A 10 -18.21 -26.47 -38.18
CA THR A 10 -19.60 -26.22 -37.78
C THR A 10 -20.39 -27.52 -37.72
N GLN A 11 -21.40 -27.55 -36.86
CA GLN A 11 -22.37 -28.63 -36.77
C GLN A 11 -23.77 -28.03 -36.65
N ASP A 12 -24.75 -28.66 -37.29
CA ASP A 12 -26.15 -28.34 -37.11
C ASP A 12 -27.01 -29.60 -37.16
N SER A 13 -28.13 -29.57 -36.45
CA SER A 13 -29.13 -30.64 -36.51
C SER A 13 -30.52 -30.05 -36.33
N ALA A 14 -31.44 -30.38 -37.22
CA ALA A 14 -32.86 -30.05 -37.08
C ALA A 14 -33.55 -30.78 -35.91
N GLY A 15 -32.83 -31.70 -35.26
CA GLY A 15 -33.35 -32.50 -34.16
C GLY A 15 -32.32 -33.49 -33.62
N ALA A 16 -31.58 -33.11 -32.57
CA ALA A 16 -30.62 -33.97 -31.87
C ALA A 16 -30.62 -33.70 -30.36
N GLN A 17 -29.86 -34.51 -29.62
CA GLN A 17 -29.53 -34.29 -28.20
C GLN A 17 -28.06 -33.89 -28.02
N SER A 18 -27.26 -33.87 -29.10
CA SER A 18 -25.83 -33.58 -29.00
C SER A 18 -25.26 -33.09 -30.33
N LEU A 19 -24.17 -32.32 -30.25
CA LEU A 19 -23.35 -31.93 -31.39
C LEU A 19 -21.92 -32.48 -31.23
N THR A 20 -21.46 -33.26 -32.21
CA THR A 20 -20.09 -33.78 -32.24
C THR A 20 -19.28 -33.00 -33.27
N PHE A 21 -18.26 -32.28 -32.82
CA PHE A 21 -17.41 -31.48 -33.70
C PHE A 21 -16.18 -32.26 -34.14
N THR A 22 -15.80 -32.11 -35.41
CA THR A 22 -14.52 -32.65 -35.89
C THR A 22 -13.41 -31.66 -35.57
N ILE A 23 -12.42 -32.08 -34.79
CA ILE A 23 -11.19 -31.27 -34.59
C ILE A 23 -10.50 -31.16 -35.96
N PRO A 24 -10.28 -29.94 -36.49
CA PRO A 24 -9.65 -29.77 -37.80
C PRO A 24 -8.26 -30.40 -37.86
N ALA A 25 -7.92 -31.03 -38.99
CA ALA A 25 -6.63 -31.74 -39.16
C ALA A 25 -5.39 -30.83 -39.07
N GLY A 26 -5.55 -29.50 -39.12
CA GLY A 26 -4.48 -28.52 -38.93
C GLY A 26 -4.20 -28.16 -37.47
N ALA A 27 -5.03 -28.61 -36.53
CA ALA A 27 -4.83 -28.40 -35.10
C ALA A 27 -3.59 -29.18 -34.61
N GLN A 28 -2.83 -28.56 -33.72
CA GLN A 28 -1.59 -29.07 -33.14
C GLN A 28 -1.61 -28.91 -31.63
N THR A 29 -0.68 -29.58 -30.94
CA THR A 29 -0.46 -29.36 -29.51
C THR A 29 -0.30 -27.87 -29.23
N ASP A 30 -0.88 -27.40 -28.13
CA ASP A 30 -0.90 -26.01 -27.65
C ASP A 30 -1.80 -25.04 -28.43
N ASP A 31 -2.53 -25.50 -29.46
CA ASP A 31 -3.56 -24.67 -30.07
C ASP A 31 -4.75 -24.49 -29.11
N PHE A 32 -5.26 -23.26 -28.98
CA PHE A 32 -6.48 -22.95 -28.25
C PHE A 32 -7.70 -23.30 -29.10
N MET A 33 -8.60 -24.10 -28.53
CA MET A 33 -9.85 -24.47 -29.17
C MET A 33 -11.02 -23.92 -28.37
N VAL A 34 -11.99 -23.30 -29.05
CA VAL A 34 -13.21 -22.78 -28.44
C VAL A 34 -14.42 -23.27 -29.22
N CYS A 35 -15.43 -23.76 -28.51
CA CYS A 35 -16.67 -24.22 -29.08
C CYS A 35 -17.84 -23.40 -28.55
N PHE A 36 -18.62 -22.84 -29.47
CA PHE A 36 -19.86 -22.17 -29.19
C PHE A 36 -21.01 -23.05 -29.67
N VAL A 37 -21.89 -23.44 -28.75
CA VAL A 37 -23.06 -24.27 -29.06
C VAL A 37 -24.34 -23.54 -28.69
N LYS A 38 -25.38 -23.80 -29.48
CA LYS A 38 -26.72 -23.31 -29.23
C LYS A 38 -27.78 -24.34 -29.49
N GLN A 39 -28.90 -24.15 -28.81
CA GLN A 39 -30.14 -24.85 -29.04
C GLN A 39 -31.29 -23.83 -29.00
N SER A 40 -32.35 -24.09 -29.79
CA SER A 40 -33.60 -23.32 -29.72
C SER A 40 -34.74 -24.20 -29.20
N GLU A 41 -35.27 -23.85 -28.04
CA GLU A 41 -36.31 -24.57 -27.30
C GLU A 41 -37.69 -23.91 -27.48
N ASN A 42 -38.76 -24.71 -27.35
CA ASN A 42 -40.14 -24.20 -27.24
C ASN A 42 -40.91 -24.85 -26.06
N THR A 43 -40.23 -25.59 -25.17
CA THR A 43 -40.79 -26.22 -23.96
C THR A 43 -39.86 -26.11 -22.75
N GLY A 44 -39.99 -26.91 -21.68
CA GLY A 44 -39.46 -26.56 -20.35
C GLY A 44 -37.96 -26.85 -20.11
N GLN A 45 -37.34 -25.99 -19.29
CA GLN A 45 -35.93 -25.96 -18.86
C GLN A 45 -35.10 -27.25 -19.04
N GLN A 46 -34.08 -27.16 -19.90
CA GLN A 46 -32.94 -28.07 -19.98
C GLN A 46 -31.61 -27.28 -19.86
N THR A 47 -30.47 -27.97 -19.88
CA THR A 47 -29.13 -27.35 -19.77
C THR A 47 -28.11 -28.14 -20.56
N TRP A 48 -27.20 -27.45 -21.25
CA TRP A 48 -26.00 -28.06 -21.82
C TRP A 48 -25.15 -28.72 -20.73
N ASP A 49 -24.68 -29.93 -21.00
CA ASP A 49 -23.84 -30.68 -20.08
C ASP A 49 -22.54 -29.95 -19.73
N ASP A 50 -22.07 -30.15 -18.51
CA ASP A 50 -20.78 -29.64 -18.04
C ASP A 50 -19.74 -30.77 -17.95
N ASP A 51 -19.94 -31.83 -18.74
CA ASP A 51 -19.07 -33.01 -18.70
C ASP A 51 -17.74 -32.80 -19.45
N GLY A 52 -17.53 -31.61 -19.99
CA GLY A 52 -16.35 -31.25 -20.76
C GLY A 52 -16.31 -31.87 -22.15
N GLY A 53 -17.44 -31.83 -22.87
CA GLY A 53 -17.52 -32.24 -24.28
C GLY A 53 -17.49 -33.76 -24.44
N GLY A 54 -18.24 -34.47 -23.61
CA GLY A 54 -18.36 -35.92 -23.59
C GLY A 54 -17.39 -36.60 -22.62
N GLY A 55 -16.98 -35.93 -21.55
CA GLY A 55 -15.91 -36.40 -20.65
C GLY A 55 -14.49 -36.14 -21.16
N ASN A 56 -14.34 -35.33 -22.23
CA ASN A 56 -13.06 -35.09 -22.90
C ASN A 56 -12.25 -33.94 -22.28
N GLY A 57 -12.66 -33.42 -21.12
CA GLY A 57 -11.91 -32.42 -20.36
C GLY A 57 -11.91 -31.02 -20.99
N TRP A 58 -12.98 -30.66 -21.69
CA TRP A 58 -13.26 -29.26 -22.04
C TRP A 58 -13.79 -28.50 -20.82
N THR A 59 -13.50 -27.20 -20.75
CA THR A 59 -14.03 -26.32 -19.71
C THR A 59 -15.25 -25.59 -20.27
N ARG A 60 -16.40 -25.61 -19.58
CA ARG A 60 -17.52 -24.73 -19.90
C ARG A 60 -17.28 -23.37 -19.28
N GLU A 61 -17.05 -22.37 -20.13
CA GLU A 61 -16.76 -21.01 -19.67
C GLU A 61 -18.03 -20.26 -19.30
N ASP A 62 -19.05 -20.35 -20.15
CA ASP A 62 -20.27 -19.58 -19.96
C ASP A 62 -21.49 -20.33 -20.50
N TYR A 63 -22.65 -20.06 -19.90
CA TYR A 63 -23.94 -20.65 -20.23
C TYR A 63 -25.07 -19.66 -19.98
N HIS A 64 -25.93 -19.46 -20.98
CA HIS A 64 -27.09 -18.58 -20.86
C HIS A 64 -28.35 -19.17 -21.47
N ARG A 65 -29.49 -18.81 -20.86
CA ARG A 65 -30.84 -19.14 -21.30
C ARG A 65 -31.70 -17.89 -21.33
N SER A 66 -32.39 -17.66 -22.45
CA SER A 66 -33.44 -16.64 -22.58
C SER A 66 -34.81 -17.31 -22.71
N THR A 67 -35.86 -16.63 -22.24
CA THR A 67 -37.24 -17.15 -22.17
C THR A 67 -38.28 -16.23 -22.82
N GLY A 68 -37.84 -15.37 -23.74
CA GLY A 68 -38.63 -14.25 -24.23
C GLY A 68 -38.96 -14.38 -25.71
N GLY A 69 -40.00 -15.12 -26.07
CA GLY A 69 -40.38 -15.36 -27.47
C GLY A 69 -40.30 -16.85 -27.77
N ARG A 70 -39.24 -17.31 -28.44
CA ARG A 70 -38.80 -18.70 -28.58
C ARG A 70 -37.49 -18.89 -27.81
N ASP A 71 -37.56 -19.61 -26.69
CA ASP A 71 -36.44 -19.88 -25.79
C ASP A 71 -35.15 -20.29 -26.53
N GLN A 72 -34.03 -19.72 -26.14
CA GLN A 72 -32.70 -20.04 -26.69
C GLN A 72 -31.71 -20.33 -25.57
N GLU A 73 -30.90 -21.37 -25.76
CA GLU A 73 -29.85 -21.78 -24.83
C GLU A 73 -28.50 -21.84 -25.54
N THR A 74 -27.48 -21.22 -24.95
CA THR A 74 -26.12 -21.18 -25.51
C THR A 74 -25.08 -21.51 -24.46
N ALA A 75 -23.97 -22.08 -24.91
CA ALA A 75 -22.79 -22.30 -24.07
C ALA A 75 -21.49 -22.09 -24.86
N ILE A 76 -20.46 -21.62 -24.16
CA ILE A 76 -19.08 -21.54 -24.66
C ILE A 76 -18.23 -22.54 -23.87
N TYR A 77 -17.48 -23.35 -24.60
CA TYR A 77 -16.50 -24.28 -24.06
C TYR A 77 -15.13 -23.98 -24.65
N TRP A 78 -14.07 -24.27 -23.92
CA TRP A 78 -12.72 -24.18 -24.47
C TRP A 78 -11.79 -25.27 -23.94
N LYS A 79 -10.66 -25.44 -24.66
CA LYS A 79 -9.59 -26.34 -24.30
C LYS A 79 -8.28 -25.99 -25.01
N ILE A 80 -7.14 -26.20 -24.35
CA ILE A 80 -5.83 -26.25 -25.01
C ILE A 80 -5.61 -27.65 -25.59
N HIS A 81 -5.39 -27.73 -26.90
CA HIS A 81 -5.27 -29.00 -27.60
C HIS A 81 -4.03 -29.77 -27.15
N SER A 82 -4.20 -31.00 -26.68
CA SER A 82 -3.05 -31.87 -26.35
C SER A 82 -2.41 -32.55 -27.56
N GLY A 83 -2.98 -32.41 -28.76
CA GLY A 83 -2.46 -32.97 -30.02
C GLY A 83 -2.93 -34.39 -30.35
N SER A 84 -3.67 -35.06 -29.46
CA SER A 84 -4.19 -36.42 -29.68
C SER A 84 -5.63 -36.62 -29.19
N GLU A 85 -6.39 -35.54 -29.08
CA GLU A 85 -7.73 -35.55 -28.50
C GLU A 85 -8.76 -36.13 -29.45
N SER A 86 -9.76 -36.82 -28.91
CA SER A 86 -10.95 -37.20 -29.66
C SER A 86 -11.85 -36.00 -29.93
N ASN A 87 -12.61 -36.09 -31.02
CA ASN A 87 -13.66 -35.15 -31.37
C ASN A 87 -14.62 -34.90 -30.18
N PRO A 88 -14.82 -33.64 -29.74
CA PRO A 88 -15.70 -33.34 -28.62
C PRO A 88 -17.16 -33.52 -29.02
N THR A 89 -17.97 -33.97 -28.06
CA THR A 89 -19.42 -34.07 -28.19
C THR A 89 -20.07 -33.31 -27.05
N PHE A 90 -20.81 -32.25 -27.34
CA PHE A 90 -21.55 -31.50 -26.34
C PHE A 90 -22.99 -31.97 -26.34
N THR A 91 -23.54 -32.30 -25.17
CA THR A 91 -24.86 -32.91 -25.04
C THR A 91 -25.83 -31.92 -24.39
N TRP A 92 -26.97 -31.75 -25.03
CA TRP A 92 -28.14 -31.08 -24.51
C TRP A 92 -29.13 -32.17 -24.06
N ASP A 93 -29.01 -32.56 -22.77
CA ASP A 93 -29.83 -33.56 -22.05
C ASP A 93 -29.70 -35.07 -22.48
N THR A 94 -30.08 -35.97 -21.56
CA THR A 94 -30.06 -37.44 -21.66
C THR A 94 -31.47 -38.08 -21.75
N GLY A 95 -32.56 -37.33 -21.94
CA GLY A 95 -33.92 -37.89 -21.84
C GLY A 95 -35.11 -37.18 -22.53
N GLY A 96 -34.92 -36.28 -23.50
CA GLY A 96 -36.01 -35.45 -24.09
C GLY A 96 -35.87 -35.12 -25.58
N THR A 97 -36.80 -34.34 -26.15
CA THR A 97 -37.13 -34.23 -27.59
C THR A 97 -36.05 -33.63 -28.50
N ASN A 98 -36.09 -34.03 -29.78
CA ASN A 98 -35.21 -33.57 -30.86
C ASN A 98 -35.48 -32.10 -31.23
N GLU A 99 -34.70 -31.15 -30.70
CA GLU A 99 -34.80 -29.72 -31.01
C GLU A 99 -33.70 -29.24 -31.98
N PRO A 100 -33.88 -28.08 -32.66
CA PRO A 100 -32.88 -27.49 -33.52
C PRO A 100 -31.62 -27.05 -32.74
N MET A 101 -30.46 -27.55 -33.14
CA MET A 101 -29.17 -27.26 -32.53
C MET A 101 -28.16 -26.81 -33.57
N SER A 102 -27.22 -25.97 -33.18
CA SER A 102 -26.08 -25.60 -34.02
C SER A 102 -24.89 -25.19 -33.18
N GLY A 103 -23.70 -25.24 -33.76
CA GLY A 103 -22.51 -24.72 -33.10
C GLY A 103 -21.34 -24.56 -34.04
N ALA A 104 -20.29 -23.94 -33.51
CA ALA A 104 -19.01 -23.76 -34.17
C ALA A 104 -17.87 -24.08 -33.21
N LEU A 105 -16.92 -24.88 -33.67
CA LEU A 105 -15.60 -25.08 -33.08
C LEU A 105 -14.60 -24.23 -33.85
N LEU A 106 -13.85 -23.36 -33.17
CA LEU A 106 -12.77 -22.56 -33.75
C LEU A 106 -11.44 -22.96 -33.09
N VAL A 107 -10.38 -22.94 -33.88
CA VAL A 107 -9.02 -23.27 -33.44
C VAL A 107 -8.08 -22.12 -33.76
N TYR A 108 -7.32 -21.68 -32.75
CA TYR A 108 -6.33 -20.61 -32.82
C TYR A 108 -4.98 -21.11 -32.33
N ARG A 109 -3.91 -20.62 -32.95
CA ARG A 109 -2.52 -20.89 -32.57
C ARG A 109 -1.90 -19.63 -32.00
N GLY A 110 -0.96 -19.78 -31.06
CA GLY A 110 -0.24 -18.66 -30.45
C GLY A 110 -1.04 -17.95 -29.35
N VAL A 111 -2.12 -18.57 -28.88
CA VAL A 111 -2.87 -18.12 -27.70
C VAL A 111 -2.13 -18.58 -26.45
N ASP A 112 -2.14 -17.76 -25.40
CA ASP A 112 -1.55 -18.11 -24.11
C ASP A 112 -2.17 -19.40 -23.54
N THR A 113 -1.34 -20.37 -23.16
CA THR A 113 -1.79 -21.68 -22.68
C THR A 113 -2.11 -21.70 -21.19
N ILE A 114 -1.80 -20.62 -20.47
CA ILE A 114 -2.05 -20.43 -19.04
C ILE A 114 -3.25 -19.49 -18.84
N ALA A 115 -3.25 -18.34 -19.51
CA ALA A 115 -4.30 -17.32 -19.43
C ALA A 115 -4.83 -16.98 -20.84
N PRO A 116 -5.59 -17.88 -21.48
CA PRO A 116 -5.90 -17.81 -22.92
C PRO A 116 -6.74 -16.59 -23.34
N PHE A 117 -7.49 -15.98 -22.43
CA PHE A 117 -8.28 -14.78 -22.70
C PHE A 117 -8.36 -13.88 -21.46
N SER A 118 -8.51 -12.58 -21.66
CA SER A 118 -8.64 -11.58 -20.58
C SER A 118 -10.08 -11.40 -20.12
N ASP A 119 -11.05 -11.56 -21.02
CA ASP A 119 -12.45 -11.30 -20.73
C ASP A 119 -13.39 -12.03 -21.72
N LEU A 120 -14.60 -12.32 -21.25
CA LEU A 120 -15.73 -12.85 -22.01
C LEU A 120 -17.01 -12.14 -21.54
N SER A 121 -17.76 -11.58 -22.49
CA SER A 121 -19.01 -10.90 -22.21
C SER A 121 -20.15 -11.44 -23.07
N TRP A 122 -21.37 -11.32 -22.55
CA TRP A 122 -22.60 -11.83 -23.16
C TRP A 122 -23.71 -10.77 -23.22
N MET A 123 -24.54 -10.84 -24.25
CA MET A 123 -25.76 -10.05 -24.37
C MET A 123 -26.89 -10.87 -25.01
N TRP A 124 -28.13 -10.56 -24.64
CA TRP A 124 -29.33 -10.99 -25.36
C TRP A 124 -30.27 -9.81 -25.60
N ALA A 125 -30.96 -9.86 -26.72
CA ALA A 125 -32.19 -9.10 -26.92
C ALA A 125 -33.09 -9.79 -27.95
N GLN A 126 -34.23 -9.14 -28.20
CA GLN A 126 -35.19 -9.53 -29.22
C GLN A 126 -35.18 -8.47 -30.32
N ASN A 127 -35.57 -8.87 -31.52
CA ASN A 127 -36.07 -7.94 -32.54
C ASN A 127 -35.05 -6.93 -33.08
N ASP A 128 -33.79 -7.36 -33.24
CA ASP A 128 -32.73 -6.53 -33.85
C ASP A 128 -32.21 -7.17 -35.14
N GLY A 129 -32.19 -6.39 -36.22
CA GLY A 129 -31.63 -6.79 -37.51
C GLY A 129 -30.11 -6.64 -37.58
N ASN A 130 -29.52 -5.89 -36.64
CA ASN A 130 -28.09 -5.68 -36.49
C ASN A 130 -27.68 -5.94 -35.03
N PRO A 131 -27.67 -7.21 -34.58
CA PRO A 131 -27.38 -7.54 -33.19
C PRO A 131 -26.08 -6.90 -32.69
N PRO A 132 -26.11 -6.12 -31.60
CA PRO A 132 -24.90 -5.58 -30.97
C PRO A 132 -24.05 -6.66 -30.31
N ASN A 133 -22.76 -6.38 -30.22
CA ASN A 133 -21.80 -7.18 -29.46
C ASN A 133 -21.52 -6.51 -28.10
N PRO A 134 -21.46 -7.26 -26.99
CA PRO A 134 -21.09 -6.68 -25.71
C PRO A 134 -19.59 -6.32 -25.68
N SER A 135 -19.24 -5.31 -24.88
CA SER A 135 -17.85 -4.88 -24.71
C SER A 135 -17.04 -5.87 -23.86
N VAL A 136 -15.73 -5.92 -24.08
CA VAL A 136 -14.77 -6.69 -23.28
C VAL A 136 -13.58 -5.83 -22.88
N ASN A 137 -12.94 -6.18 -21.77
CA ASN A 137 -11.65 -5.64 -21.41
C ASN A 137 -10.54 -6.40 -22.14
N VAL A 138 -9.69 -5.64 -22.83
CA VAL A 138 -8.48 -6.15 -23.47
C VAL A 138 -7.31 -5.69 -22.61
N ASP A 139 -6.59 -6.64 -22.00
CA ASP A 139 -5.53 -6.34 -21.04
C ASP A 139 -4.13 -6.32 -21.67
N ASN A 140 -3.96 -6.98 -22.82
CA ASN A 140 -2.67 -7.17 -23.48
C ASN A 140 -2.64 -6.53 -24.87
N VAL A 141 -1.44 -6.18 -25.34
CA VAL A 141 -1.18 -5.85 -26.75
C VAL A 141 -1.30 -7.09 -27.63
N ASP A 142 -1.52 -6.89 -28.93
CA ASP A 142 -1.63 -7.97 -29.93
C ASP A 142 -2.74 -9.01 -29.63
N SER A 143 -3.76 -8.60 -28.88
CA SER A 143 -4.92 -9.45 -28.55
C SER A 143 -5.81 -9.66 -29.77
N TRP A 144 -6.49 -10.81 -29.82
CA TRP A 144 -7.53 -11.08 -30.82
C TRP A 144 -8.90 -11.06 -30.16
N VAL A 145 -9.91 -10.49 -30.83
CA VAL A 145 -11.28 -10.48 -30.32
C VAL A 145 -12.15 -11.37 -31.19
N ILE A 146 -12.88 -12.30 -30.56
CA ILE A 146 -13.84 -13.20 -31.20
C ILE A 146 -15.25 -12.75 -30.83
N CYS A 147 -16.11 -12.58 -31.82
CA CYS A 147 -17.54 -12.38 -31.63
C CYS A 147 -18.31 -13.62 -32.07
N PHE A 148 -19.26 -14.03 -31.24
CA PHE A 148 -20.21 -15.10 -31.54
C PHE A 148 -21.62 -14.53 -31.63
N HIS A 149 -22.42 -15.06 -32.55
CA HIS A 149 -23.82 -14.72 -32.69
C HIS A 149 -24.64 -15.98 -32.92
N ALA A 150 -25.64 -16.17 -32.07
CA ALA A 150 -26.62 -17.23 -32.18
C ALA A 150 -28.00 -16.60 -32.31
N ALA A 151 -28.66 -16.85 -33.43
CA ALA A 151 -29.97 -16.31 -33.75
C ALA A 151 -31.02 -17.42 -33.87
N THR A 152 -32.25 -17.12 -33.45
CA THR A 152 -33.45 -17.88 -33.84
C THR A 152 -34.09 -17.34 -35.12
N HIS A 153 -33.44 -16.41 -35.82
CA HIS A 153 -33.90 -15.94 -37.14
C HIS A 153 -34.03 -17.14 -38.10
N ASP A 154 -35.12 -17.17 -38.87
CA ASP A 154 -35.33 -18.12 -39.98
C ASP A 154 -35.33 -17.40 -41.35
N ASP A 155 -35.02 -16.10 -41.32
CA ASP A 155 -35.23 -15.15 -42.39
C ASP A 155 -34.00 -14.25 -42.67
N ILE A 156 -32.81 -14.62 -42.16
CA ILE A 156 -31.56 -14.00 -42.57
C ILE A 156 -31.38 -14.21 -44.09
N SER A 157 -31.28 -13.11 -44.82
CA SER A 157 -31.19 -13.08 -46.29
C SER A 157 -29.76 -12.94 -46.80
N SER A 158 -28.84 -12.44 -45.97
CA SER A 158 -27.39 -12.46 -46.20
C SER A 158 -26.62 -12.32 -44.89
N THR A 159 -25.41 -12.89 -44.87
CA THR A 159 -24.52 -12.91 -43.70
C THR A 159 -23.38 -11.92 -43.89
N ALA A 160 -23.05 -11.17 -42.83
CA ALA A 160 -21.87 -10.32 -42.80
C ALA A 160 -21.38 -10.14 -41.36
N PRO A 161 -20.05 -10.21 -41.12
CA PRO A 161 -19.48 -10.03 -39.80
C PRO A 161 -19.57 -8.54 -39.37
N PRO A 162 -19.26 -8.22 -38.10
CA PRO A 162 -19.03 -6.84 -37.69
C PRO A 162 -17.99 -6.12 -38.56
N THR A 163 -18.06 -4.79 -38.64
CA THR A 163 -17.11 -4.01 -39.44
C THR A 163 -15.67 -4.26 -38.96
N GLY A 164 -14.79 -4.66 -39.88
CA GLY A 164 -13.37 -4.96 -39.58
C GLY A 164 -13.11 -6.40 -39.16
N PHE A 165 -14.15 -7.19 -38.86
CA PHE A 165 -14.03 -8.59 -38.49
C PHE A 165 -14.01 -9.50 -39.73
N THR A 166 -13.39 -10.67 -39.58
CA THR A 166 -13.40 -11.76 -40.56
C THR A 166 -14.37 -12.85 -40.11
N MET A 167 -15.33 -13.22 -40.95
CA MET A 167 -16.22 -14.36 -40.68
C MET A 167 -15.40 -15.67 -40.66
N ARG A 168 -15.49 -16.45 -39.59
CA ARG A 168 -14.74 -17.70 -39.39
C ARG A 168 -15.60 -18.95 -39.48
N ALA A 169 -16.83 -18.88 -38.98
CA ALA A 169 -17.76 -19.99 -39.02
C ALA A 169 -19.18 -19.47 -39.23
N GLU A 170 -19.95 -20.16 -40.07
CA GLU A 170 -21.37 -19.89 -40.26
C GLU A 170 -22.16 -21.20 -40.40
N VAL A 171 -23.25 -21.29 -39.66
CA VAL A 171 -24.37 -22.20 -39.92
C VAL A 171 -25.48 -21.31 -40.46
N TYR A 172 -25.76 -21.43 -41.75
CA TYR A 172 -26.69 -20.56 -42.46
C TYR A 172 -27.31 -21.26 -43.67
N GLY A 173 -28.62 -21.09 -43.87
CA GLY A 173 -29.39 -21.81 -44.90
C GLY A 173 -29.52 -21.12 -46.27
N GLY A 174 -28.93 -19.94 -46.49
CA GLY A 174 -28.73 -19.38 -47.83
C GLY A 174 -29.86 -18.56 -48.48
N SER A 175 -30.98 -18.26 -47.81
CA SER A 175 -32.02 -17.33 -48.33
C SER A 175 -33.04 -16.90 -47.25
N ALA A 176 -33.86 -15.87 -47.52
CA ALA A 176 -34.82 -15.22 -46.59
C ALA A 176 -36.01 -16.07 -46.08
N GLN A 177 -35.92 -17.40 -46.14
CA GLN A 177 -36.88 -18.38 -45.61
C GLN A 177 -36.23 -19.76 -45.74
N HIS A 178 -35.15 -20.00 -45.00
CA HIS A 178 -34.28 -21.14 -45.27
C HIS A 178 -34.50 -22.35 -44.37
N THR A 179 -34.08 -23.51 -44.86
CA THR A 179 -34.17 -24.83 -44.22
C THR A 179 -33.37 -24.98 -42.91
N ALA A 180 -32.64 -23.94 -42.48
CA ALA A 180 -31.91 -23.94 -41.21
C ALA A 180 -32.80 -23.71 -39.99
N ASP A 181 -34.10 -23.38 -40.13
CA ASP A 181 -35.15 -23.40 -39.09
C ASP A 181 -34.63 -23.24 -37.64
N HIS A 182 -34.29 -22.00 -37.24
CA HIS A 182 -33.75 -21.60 -35.93
C HIS A 182 -32.31 -22.05 -35.60
N ARG A 183 -31.51 -22.45 -36.60
CA ARG A 183 -30.12 -22.93 -36.43
C ARG A 183 -29.05 -21.96 -36.91
N ASP A 184 -29.37 -20.68 -37.12
CA ASP A 184 -28.40 -19.68 -37.56
C ASP A 184 -27.34 -19.29 -36.52
N LEU A 185 -26.08 -19.59 -36.79
CA LEU A 185 -24.97 -19.33 -35.87
C LEU A 185 -23.76 -18.83 -36.63
N PHE A 186 -23.10 -17.82 -36.07
CA PHE A 186 -21.98 -17.14 -36.68
C PHE A 186 -20.86 -16.94 -35.66
N ALA A 187 -19.62 -17.00 -36.14
CA ALA A 187 -18.45 -16.59 -35.39
C ALA A 187 -17.51 -15.80 -36.28
N ALA A 188 -17.01 -14.69 -35.78
CA ALA A 188 -16.09 -13.80 -36.49
C ALA A 188 -14.99 -13.34 -35.54
N ASP A 189 -13.85 -12.95 -36.08
CA ASP A 189 -12.75 -12.42 -35.27
C ASP A 189 -12.11 -11.16 -35.88
N ILE A 190 -11.35 -10.45 -35.06
CA ILE A 190 -10.45 -9.37 -35.48
C ILE A 190 -9.12 -9.52 -34.74
N ASN A 191 -8.04 -9.12 -35.40
CA ASN A 191 -6.70 -9.19 -34.86
C ASN A 191 -6.19 -7.81 -34.42
N ASN A 192 -5.08 -7.82 -33.67
CA ASN A 192 -4.27 -6.65 -33.33
C ASN A 192 -5.05 -5.56 -32.58
N ILE A 193 -5.74 -5.97 -31.50
CA ILE A 193 -6.35 -5.03 -30.56
C ILE A 193 -5.38 -4.83 -29.39
N ASP A 194 -4.92 -3.58 -29.22
CA ASP A 194 -3.90 -3.25 -28.22
C ASP A 194 -4.52 -2.68 -26.95
N GLY A 195 -4.46 -3.46 -25.86
CA GLY A 195 -4.86 -3.02 -24.51
C GLY A 195 -3.81 -2.16 -23.78
N PRO A 196 -4.11 -1.66 -22.57
CA PRO A 196 -5.35 -1.88 -21.82
C PRO A 196 -6.49 -0.97 -22.30
N LEU A 197 -7.62 -1.54 -22.72
CA LEU A 197 -8.82 -0.77 -23.08
C LEU A 197 -10.11 -1.59 -22.98
N ALA A 198 -11.24 -0.90 -22.80
CA ALA A 198 -12.57 -1.48 -23.01
C ALA A 198 -12.89 -1.45 -24.51
N TYR A 199 -12.91 -2.61 -25.14
CA TYR A 199 -13.19 -2.75 -26.57
C TYR A 199 -14.66 -3.04 -26.79
N SER A 200 -15.33 -2.19 -27.58
CA SER A 200 -16.73 -2.38 -27.98
C SER A 200 -16.77 -2.76 -29.46
N PRO A 201 -16.92 -4.06 -29.81
CA PRO A 201 -17.01 -4.46 -31.20
C PRO A 201 -18.22 -3.83 -31.88
N PRO A 202 -18.13 -3.49 -33.19
CA PRO A 202 -19.29 -3.04 -33.95
C PRO A 202 -20.41 -4.11 -34.00
N ASP A 203 -21.61 -3.69 -34.37
CA ASP A 203 -22.76 -4.60 -34.51
C ASP A 203 -22.59 -5.55 -35.71
N TRP A 204 -23.28 -6.69 -35.65
CA TRP A 204 -23.37 -7.62 -36.77
C TRP A 204 -24.12 -7.00 -37.97
N GLN A 205 -23.71 -7.36 -39.19
CA GLN A 205 -24.19 -6.70 -40.42
C GLN A 205 -25.11 -7.57 -41.28
N HIS A 206 -25.82 -8.52 -40.65
CA HIS A 206 -26.78 -9.39 -41.34
C HIS A 206 -27.89 -8.56 -42.02
N SER A 207 -28.43 -9.09 -43.12
CA SER A 207 -29.67 -8.55 -43.71
C SER A 207 -30.85 -9.45 -43.34
N VAL A 208 -31.85 -8.92 -42.65
CA VAL A 208 -33.03 -9.67 -42.16
C VAL A 208 -34.30 -9.20 -42.87
N ALA A 209 -35.27 -10.10 -43.06
CA ALA A 209 -36.55 -9.77 -43.69
C ALA A 209 -37.62 -9.31 -42.68
N ASN A 210 -37.45 -9.67 -41.40
CA ASN A 210 -38.31 -9.41 -40.26
C ASN A 210 -37.45 -9.24 -38.99
N THR A 211 -37.98 -8.55 -37.97
CA THR A 211 -37.32 -8.28 -36.69
C THR A 211 -38.12 -8.91 -35.55
N THR A 212 -38.63 -10.13 -35.69
CA THR A 212 -39.36 -10.84 -34.61
C THR A 212 -38.55 -11.87 -33.77
N PRO A 213 -37.34 -12.30 -34.16
CA PRO A 213 -36.61 -13.35 -33.40
C PRO A 213 -35.59 -12.83 -32.37
N GLU A 214 -35.10 -13.76 -31.56
CA GLU A 214 -34.13 -13.58 -30.48
C GLU A 214 -32.69 -13.82 -30.95
N TYR A 215 -31.74 -13.23 -30.23
CA TYR A 215 -30.33 -13.51 -30.39
C TYR A 215 -29.59 -13.54 -29.06
N HIS A 216 -28.51 -14.32 -29.03
CA HIS A 216 -27.43 -14.22 -28.06
C HIS A 216 -26.15 -13.81 -28.79
N THR A 217 -25.43 -12.83 -28.27
CA THR A 217 -24.09 -12.45 -28.74
C THR A 217 -23.08 -12.59 -27.62
N TYR A 218 -21.86 -12.96 -27.98
CA TYR A 218 -20.72 -13.01 -27.07
C TYR A 218 -19.51 -12.34 -27.69
N THR A 219 -18.67 -11.75 -26.85
CA THR A 219 -17.37 -11.21 -27.23
C THR A 219 -16.30 -11.79 -26.30
N MET A 220 -15.21 -12.30 -26.85
CA MET A 220 -14.07 -12.88 -26.11
C MET A 220 -12.76 -12.24 -26.55
N ALA A 221 -11.89 -11.85 -25.62
CA ALA A 221 -10.58 -11.26 -25.92
C ALA A 221 -9.43 -12.25 -25.63
N LEU A 222 -8.84 -12.85 -26.66
CA LEU A 222 -7.72 -13.79 -26.57
C LEU A 222 -6.38 -13.09 -26.30
N ASN A 223 -5.55 -13.70 -25.46
CA ASN A 223 -4.20 -13.24 -25.15
C ASN A 223 -3.15 -13.94 -26.00
N GLU A 224 -2.17 -13.18 -26.53
CA GLU A 224 -1.00 -13.76 -27.20
C GLU A 224 -0.12 -14.52 -26.20
N GLN A 225 0.39 -15.68 -26.61
CA GLN A 225 1.32 -16.48 -25.83
C GLN A 225 2.60 -15.70 -25.51
N LYS A 226 2.85 -15.45 -24.21
CA LYS A 226 4.13 -14.95 -23.72
C LYS A 226 5.08 -16.14 -23.47
N PRO A 227 6.31 -16.13 -24.03
CA PRO A 227 7.22 -17.28 -23.94
C PRO A 227 7.85 -17.45 -22.54
N ILE A 228 7.83 -16.41 -21.71
CA ILE A 228 8.41 -16.36 -20.36
C ILE A 228 7.53 -15.51 -19.43
N GLY A 229 7.43 -15.90 -18.16
CA GLY A 229 6.68 -15.13 -17.17
C GLY A 229 7.05 -15.47 -15.73
N VAL A 230 6.98 -14.45 -14.86
CA VAL A 230 7.14 -14.57 -13.41
C VAL A 230 5.74 -14.64 -12.77
N THR A 231 5.51 -15.65 -11.95
CA THR A 231 4.22 -15.91 -11.28
C THR A 231 4.26 -15.66 -9.79
N VAL A 232 5.38 -15.93 -9.12
CA VAL A 232 5.56 -15.63 -7.69
C VAL A 232 6.86 -14.89 -7.47
N TYR A 233 6.78 -13.81 -6.71
CA TYR A 233 7.88 -12.93 -6.32
C TYR A 233 7.45 -12.13 -5.08
N ASP A 234 8.40 -11.58 -4.33
CA ASP A 234 8.05 -10.68 -3.23
C ASP A 234 7.74 -9.29 -3.77
N THR A 235 6.62 -8.72 -3.33
CA THR A 235 6.18 -7.37 -3.73
C THR A 235 6.85 -6.25 -2.92
N ALA A 236 7.57 -6.60 -1.86
CA ALA A 236 8.36 -5.69 -1.04
C ALA A 236 9.73 -6.30 -0.69
N MET A 237 10.80 -5.52 -0.88
CA MET A 237 12.17 -5.98 -0.69
C MET A 237 13.04 -4.87 -0.09
N GLN A 238 14.18 -5.25 0.47
CA GLN A 238 15.22 -4.32 0.92
C GLN A 238 16.54 -4.67 0.24
N TRP A 239 17.36 -3.66 -0.04
CA TRP A 239 18.68 -3.87 -0.60
C TRP A 239 19.57 -4.69 0.34
N GLY A 240 20.39 -5.58 -0.24
CA GLY A 240 21.30 -6.46 0.50
C GLY A 240 20.64 -7.72 1.06
N GLN A 241 19.33 -7.92 0.90
CA GLN A 241 18.73 -9.24 1.18
C GLN A 241 19.27 -10.29 0.20
N THR A 242 19.48 -11.50 0.71
CA THR A 242 20.05 -12.62 -0.03
C THR A 242 19.03 -13.74 -0.23
N ASN A 243 19.29 -14.65 -1.18
CA ASN A 243 18.49 -15.86 -1.44
C ASN A 243 17.00 -15.56 -1.74
N LYS A 244 16.70 -14.44 -2.39
CA LYS A 244 15.34 -14.12 -2.85
C LYS A 244 14.96 -15.13 -3.92
N THR A 245 13.73 -15.64 -3.84
CA THR A 245 13.25 -16.68 -4.77
C THR A 245 12.14 -16.11 -5.64
N ILE A 246 12.23 -16.34 -6.94
CA ILE A 246 11.14 -16.12 -7.89
C ILE A 246 10.75 -17.45 -8.52
N THR A 247 9.46 -17.61 -8.84
CA THR A 247 8.96 -18.75 -9.62
C THR A 247 8.19 -18.27 -10.83
N GLY A 248 8.14 -19.12 -11.85
CA GLY A 248 7.56 -18.77 -13.14
C GLY A 248 7.69 -19.87 -14.16
N TYR A 249 7.64 -19.49 -15.43
CA TYR A 249 7.74 -20.37 -16.58
C TYR A 249 8.61 -19.74 -17.66
N GLY A 250 9.15 -20.55 -18.57
CA GLY A 250 9.97 -20.09 -19.69
C GLY A 250 11.39 -19.66 -19.30
N PHE A 251 11.83 -19.92 -18.06
CA PHE A 251 13.19 -19.59 -17.60
C PHE A 251 14.26 -20.49 -18.22
N GLY A 252 13.90 -21.73 -18.55
CA GLY A 252 14.81 -22.75 -19.08
C GLY A 252 15.66 -23.43 -18.00
N ALA A 253 16.09 -24.66 -18.28
CA ALA A 253 16.63 -25.58 -17.27
C ALA A 253 17.98 -25.16 -16.71
N THR A 254 18.66 -24.24 -17.40
CA THR A 254 19.98 -23.71 -17.04
C THR A 254 20.00 -22.23 -17.35
N GLN A 255 20.64 -21.43 -16.49
CA GLN A 255 20.74 -19.97 -16.66
C GLN A 255 21.29 -19.58 -18.04
N GLY A 256 22.45 -20.09 -18.44
CA GLY A 256 23.10 -19.66 -19.68
C GLY A 256 23.40 -18.17 -19.68
N SER A 257 22.90 -17.43 -20.67
CA SER A 257 22.92 -15.95 -20.72
C SER A 257 21.72 -15.29 -20.02
N GLY A 258 20.89 -16.06 -19.31
CA GLY A 258 19.74 -15.54 -18.60
C GLY A 258 20.13 -14.66 -17.41
N THR A 259 19.31 -13.64 -17.17
CA THR A 259 19.52 -12.61 -16.14
C THR A 259 18.27 -12.43 -15.31
N VAL A 260 18.48 -11.97 -14.07
CA VAL A 260 17.45 -11.29 -13.28
C VAL A 260 17.91 -9.86 -13.11
N GLU A 261 17.07 -8.90 -13.49
CA GLU A 261 17.38 -7.48 -13.45
C GLU A 261 16.30 -6.74 -12.66
N ILE A 262 16.73 -5.69 -11.95
CA ILE A 262 15.83 -4.70 -11.37
C ILE A 262 15.95 -3.42 -12.20
N TRP A 263 14.81 -2.92 -12.65
CA TRP A 263 14.68 -1.78 -13.54
C TRP A 263 14.10 -0.57 -12.80
N SER A 264 14.53 0.63 -13.17
CA SER A 264 14.03 1.90 -12.61
C SER A 264 12.61 2.25 -13.06
N ASP A 265 12.16 1.69 -14.18
CA ASP A 265 10.85 1.94 -14.79
C ASP A 265 10.44 0.75 -15.66
N LEU A 266 9.22 0.79 -16.20
CA LEU A 266 8.67 -0.25 -17.08
C LEU A 266 9.47 -0.46 -18.39
N THR A 267 10.30 0.50 -18.79
CA THR A 267 11.09 0.45 -20.03
C THR A 267 12.55 0.08 -19.80
N GLY A 268 12.99 -0.02 -18.55
CA GLY A 268 14.36 -0.36 -18.19
C GLY A 268 15.36 0.74 -18.51
N THR A 269 15.06 2.03 -18.25
CA THR A 269 16.04 3.12 -18.48
C THR A 269 17.33 2.90 -17.70
N THR A 270 17.23 2.50 -16.43
CA THR A 270 18.36 2.01 -15.63
C THR A 270 18.06 0.58 -15.21
N GLN A 271 19.01 -0.31 -15.45
CA GLN A 271 18.88 -1.74 -15.15
C GLN A 271 20.09 -2.18 -14.34
N VAL A 272 19.85 -2.95 -13.28
CA VAL A 272 20.91 -3.54 -12.47
C VAL A 272 20.71 -5.04 -12.45
N ALA A 273 21.69 -5.75 -12.98
CA ALA A 273 21.76 -7.21 -12.89
C ALA A 273 21.97 -7.64 -11.45
N GLN A 274 21.17 -8.61 -11.03
CA GLN A 274 21.22 -9.20 -9.70
C GLN A 274 22.16 -10.41 -9.70
N THR A 275 22.62 -10.81 -8.51
CA THR A 275 23.55 -11.94 -8.39
C THR A 275 22.75 -13.24 -8.30
N ILE A 276 22.92 -14.15 -9.25
CA ILE A 276 22.15 -15.41 -9.27
C ILE A 276 22.83 -16.49 -8.43
N ASP A 277 22.09 -17.12 -7.53
CA ASP A 277 22.53 -18.25 -6.71
C ASP A 277 22.19 -19.59 -7.37
N SER A 278 20.97 -19.71 -7.89
CA SER A 278 20.49 -20.92 -8.58
C SER A 278 19.44 -20.62 -9.63
N TRP A 279 19.32 -21.51 -10.62
CA TRP A 279 18.40 -21.37 -11.75
C TRP A 279 17.82 -22.73 -12.14
N SER A 280 16.55 -22.75 -12.50
CA SER A 280 15.82 -23.91 -13.03
C SER A 280 14.71 -23.45 -13.98
N ASP A 281 14.03 -24.41 -14.62
CA ASP A 281 12.93 -24.13 -15.56
C ASP A 281 11.79 -23.29 -14.94
N THR A 282 11.61 -23.36 -13.63
CA THR A 282 10.46 -22.76 -12.93
C THR A 282 10.81 -21.96 -11.69
N SER A 283 12.11 -21.86 -11.33
CA SER A 283 12.53 -21.14 -10.12
C SER A 283 13.96 -20.61 -10.24
N ILE A 284 14.17 -19.39 -9.76
CA ILE A 284 15.48 -18.72 -9.71
C ILE A 284 15.67 -18.17 -8.30
N GLN A 285 16.88 -18.35 -7.74
CA GLN A 285 17.30 -17.69 -6.50
C GLN A 285 18.39 -16.67 -6.79
N PHE A 286 18.33 -15.52 -6.13
CA PHE A 286 19.26 -14.42 -6.34
C PHE A 286 19.42 -13.52 -5.10
N ASP A 287 20.53 -12.78 -5.07
CA ASP A 287 20.84 -11.74 -4.10
C ASP A 287 20.61 -10.34 -4.69
N LEU A 288 20.09 -9.44 -3.85
CA LEU A 288 19.75 -8.08 -4.25
C LEU A 288 20.94 -7.14 -4.24
N VAL A 289 21.19 -6.52 -5.39
CA VAL A 289 22.23 -5.53 -5.64
C VAL A 289 21.58 -4.23 -6.10
N ARG A 290 21.80 -3.15 -5.32
CA ARG A 290 21.24 -1.83 -5.60
C ARG A 290 21.80 -1.17 -6.86
N GLY A 291 23.13 -1.20 -7.02
CA GLY A 291 23.81 -0.48 -8.10
C GLY A 291 23.44 1.02 -8.12
N ALA A 292 22.97 1.50 -9.27
CA ALA A 292 22.57 2.89 -9.48
C ALA A 292 21.08 3.18 -9.19
N LEU A 293 20.33 2.19 -8.68
CA LEU A 293 18.90 2.34 -8.44
C LEU A 293 18.63 3.16 -7.17
N SER A 294 17.51 3.88 -7.21
CA SER A 294 16.96 4.56 -6.04
C SER A 294 16.51 3.57 -4.97
N ASP A 295 16.48 4.00 -3.72
CA ASP A 295 15.82 3.29 -2.62
C ASP A 295 14.47 3.97 -2.32
N ASP A 296 13.64 3.33 -1.51
CA ASP A 296 12.35 3.87 -1.05
C ASP A 296 11.39 4.20 -2.21
N THR A 297 11.33 3.32 -3.21
CA THR A 297 10.55 3.52 -4.43
C THR A 297 10.10 2.20 -5.06
N THR A 298 9.14 2.26 -5.98
CA THR A 298 8.74 1.11 -6.80
C THR A 298 9.74 0.93 -7.94
N LEU A 299 10.29 -0.28 -8.04
CA LEU A 299 11.16 -0.73 -9.11
C LEU A 299 10.54 -1.98 -9.77
N TYR A 300 11.14 -2.45 -10.86
CA TYR A 300 10.55 -3.53 -11.63
C TYR A 300 11.51 -4.70 -11.81
N LEU A 301 11.08 -5.89 -11.39
CA LEU A 301 11.79 -7.15 -11.61
C LEU A 301 11.50 -7.68 -13.01
N VAL A 302 12.57 -8.01 -13.74
CA VAL A 302 12.52 -8.65 -15.06
C VAL A 302 13.44 -9.86 -15.07
N VAL A 303 12.95 -10.95 -15.65
CA VAL A 303 13.75 -12.14 -15.97
C VAL A 303 13.94 -12.21 -17.47
N THR A 304 15.17 -12.43 -17.89
CA THR A 304 15.52 -12.71 -19.28
C THR A 304 16.06 -14.12 -19.37
N ASN A 305 15.52 -14.96 -20.25
CA ASN A 305 16.03 -16.33 -20.43
C ASN A 305 17.24 -16.38 -21.38
N ASN A 306 17.80 -17.58 -21.55
CA ASN A 306 18.94 -17.81 -22.45
C ASN A 306 18.63 -17.57 -23.95
N SER A 307 17.36 -17.42 -24.32
CA SER A 307 16.91 -17.06 -25.67
C SER A 307 16.75 -15.55 -25.88
N ALA A 308 17.11 -14.74 -24.87
CA ALA A 308 16.90 -13.29 -24.83
C ALA A 308 15.41 -12.88 -24.84
N GLU A 309 14.54 -13.75 -24.34
CA GLU A 309 13.13 -13.42 -24.12
C GLU A 309 12.97 -12.86 -22.70
N GLU A 310 12.24 -11.74 -22.60
CA GLU A 310 12.02 -11.00 -21.35
C GLU A 310 10.62 -11.25 -20.80
N SER A 311 10.52 -11.47 -19.49
CA SER A 311 9.24 -11.48 -18.79
C SER A 311 8.66 -10.07 -18.72
N ALA A 312 7.34 -9.94 -18.66
CA ALA A 312 6.72 -8.67 -18.34
C ALA A 312 7.25 -8.12 -16.98
N PRO A 313 7.62 -6.82 -16.89
CA PRO A 313 8.13 -6.22 -15.66
C PRO A 313 7.16 -6.37 -14.49
N LYS A 314 7.69 -6.72 -13.31
CA LYS A 314 6.92 -6.92 -12.08
C LYS A 314 7.25 -5.85 -11.05
N ALA A 315 6.27 -5.04 -10.66
CA ALA A 315 6.46 -3.99 -9.67
C ALA A 315 6.83 -4.58 -8.29
N ILE A 316 7.88 -4.03 -7.68
CA ILE A 316 8.38 -4.36 -6.34
C ILE A 316 8.67 -3.06 -5.61
N GLN A 317 8.16 -2.91 -4.40
CA GLN A 317 8.53 -1.81 -3.52
C GLN A 317 9.89 -2.10 -2.88
N PHE A 318 10.88 -1.22 -3.09
CA PHE A 318 12.16 -1.29 -2.43
C PHE A 318 12.25 -0.29 -1.28
N GLY A 319 12.77 -0.76 -0.14
CA GLY A 319 13.03 0.08 1.01
C GLY A 319 11.78 0.40 1.83
N LEU A 320 11.69 1.65 2.27
CA LEU A 320 10.57 2.22 3.00
C LEU A 320 9.43 2.51 2.02
N VAL A 321 8.24 2.02 2.32
CA VAL A 321 7.01 2.46 1.66
C VAL A 321 6.91 3.99 1.82
N ASN A 322 6.54 4.74 0.79
CA ASN A 322 6.39 6.19 0.96
C ASN A 322 5.22 6.50 1.93
N TYR A 323 5.13 7.75 2.40
CA TYR A 323 4.08 8.12 3.35
C TYR A 323 2.69 7.98 2.72
N HIS A 324 2.56 8.29 1.42
CA HIS A 324 1.32 8.19 0.69
C HIS A 324 0.72 6.77 0.72
N ASP A 325 1.49 5.77 0.30
CA ASP A 325 1.06 4.38 0.23
C ASP A 325 0.85 3.80 1.65
N ALA A 326 1.65 4.23 2.63
CA ALA A 326 1.47 3.82 4.02
C ALA A 326 0.11 4.31 4.58
N CYS A 327 -0.32 5.52 4.22
CA CYS A 327 -1.64 6.03 4.58
C CYS A 327 -2.77 5.32 3.80
N LEU A 328 -2.60 5.07 2.50
CA LEU A 328 -3.59 4.32 1.71
C LEU A 328 -3.83 2.91 2.26
N ALA A 329 -2.80 2.26 2.80
CA ALA A 329 -2.92 0.95 3.40
C ALA A 329 -3.89 0.91 4.61
N LEU A 330 -4.12 2.06 5.26
CA LEU A 330 -5.14 2.22 6.31
C LEU A 330 -6.56 2.39 5.75
N ASN A 331 -6.72 2.39 4.43
CA ASN A 331 -8.00 2.48 3.72
C ASN A 331 -8.88 3.68 4.17
N PRO A 332 -8.39 4.93 4.08
CA PRO A 332 -9.19 6.10 4.41
C PRO A 332 -10.48 6.15 3.60
N ASP A 333 -11.58 6.51 4.26
CA ASP A 333 -12.85 6.78 3.58
C ASP A 333 -12.70 7.98 2.66
N HIS A 334 -12.07 9.02 3.18
CA HIS A 334 -11.78 10.24 2.47
C HIS A 334 -10.35 10.67 2.77
N TRP A 335 -9.67 11.15 1.73
CA TRP A 335 -8.33 11.69 1.86
C TRP A 335 -8.03 12.78 0.84
N TRP A 336 -7.81 14.00 1.35
CA TRP A 336 -7.31 15.11 0.58
C TRP A 336 -5.82 15.27 0.87
N THR A 337 -4.96 14.91 -0.08
CA THR A 337 -3.50 15.09 0.06
C THR A 337 -3.11 16.56 0.14
N LEU A 338 -3.89 17.42 -0.53
CA LEU A 338 -3.67 18.87 -0.62
C LEU A 338 -2.30 19.22 -1.19
N ASP A 339 -1.85 18.43 -2.17
CA ASP A 339 -0.61 18.64 -2.91
C ASP A 339 -0.92 19.15 -4.34
N GLY A 340 -1.18 20.45 -4.44
CA GLY A 340 -1.49 21.11 -5.71
C GLY A 340 -2.89 20.86 -6.27
N ASN A 341 -3.72 20.06 -5.58
CA ASN A 341 -5.10 19.75 -5.96
C ASN A 341 -6.02 19.56 -4.74
N TYR A 342 -7.33 19.50 -4.99
CA TYR A 342 -8.38 19.43 -3.96
C TYR A 342 -9.16 18.11 -4.02
N SER A 343 -8.60 17.10 -4.66
CA SER A 343 -9.31 15.84 -4.93
C SER A 343 -9.32 14.94 -3.71
N ASP A 344 -10.42 14.23 -3.54
CA ASP A 344 -10.54 13.15 -2.57
C ASP A 344 -10.03 11.85 -3.19
N THR A 345 -9.02 11.27 -2.55
CA THR A 345 -8.31 10.06 -2.96
C THR A 345 -8.51 8.91 -1.98
N GLY A 346 -9.48 9.03 -1.07
CA GLY A 346 -9.90 7.94 -0.20
C GLY A 346 -10.41 6.74 -1.00
N VAL A 347 -10.22 5.55 -0.43
CA VAL A 347 -10.59 4.26 -1.05
C VAL A 347 -11.82 3.63 -0.39
N GLY A 348 -12.17 4.04 0.83
CA GLY A 348 -13.31 3.52 1.58
C GLY A 348 -14.63 4.19 1.23
N GLY A 349 -14.60 5.48 0.87
CA GLY A 349 -15.79 6.31 0.64
C GLY A 349 -16.00 6.73 -0.81
N SER A 350 -17.15 7.37 -1.07
CA SER A 350 -17.39 8.01 -2.36
C SER A 350 -16.52 9.25 -2.50
N THR A 351 -15.90 9.49 -3.66
CA THR A 351 -15.10 10.69 -3.91
C THR A 351 -15.86 11.99 -3.61
N ARG A 352 -15.31 12.82 -2.70
CA ARG A 352 -15.82 14.14 -2.29
C ARG A 352 -14.77 15.25 -2.38
N ASP A 353 -14.55 15.78 -3.59
CA ASP A 353 -13.62 16.90 -3.79
C ASP A 353 -14.04 18.19 -3.08
N MET A 354 -13.09 19.02 -2.63
CA MET A 354 -13.36 20.30 -1.92
C MET A 354 -13.82 21.43 -2.86
N THR A 355 -14.99 21.22 -3.48
CA THR A 355 -15.54 22.08 -4.54
C THR A 355 -16.99 22.51 -4.31
N SER A 356 -17.67 22.00 -3.27
CA SER A 356 -19.10 22.27 -3.03
C SER A 356 -19.37 23.72 -2.66
N GLY A 357 -18.49 24.27 -1.82
CA GLY A 357 -18.55 25.65 -1.35
C GLY A 357 -17.13 26.20 -1.27
N VAL A 358 -16.86 27.24 -2.07
CA VAL A 358 -15.53 27.88 -2.12
C VAL A 358 -15.70 29.37 -1.94
N VAL A 359 -15.05 29.90 -0.89
CA VAL A 359 -14.95 31.34 -0.65
C VAL A 359 -13.48 31.69 -0.52
N GLY A 360 -13.06 32.76 -1.19
CA GLY A 360 -11.68 33.23 -1.11
C GLY A 360 -10.70 32.53 -2.05
N THR A 361 -9.40 32.71 -1.80
CA THR A 361 -8.31 32.15 -2.61
C THR A 361 -7.33 31.41 -1.72
N HIS A 362 -6.98 30.19 -2.13
CA HIS A 362 -6.19 29.27 -1.31
C HIS A 362 -4.86 29.00 -2.02
N PRO A 363 -3.79 29.76 -1.73
CA PRO A 363 -2.50 29.56 -2.40
C PRO A 363 -1.86 28.23 -1.97
N TRP A 364 -1.01 27.73 -2.87
CA TRP A 364 -0.15 26.58 -2.62
C TRP A 364 1.21 27.06 -2.09
N VAL A 365 1.58 26.60 -0.90
CA VAL A 365 2.84 26.92 -0.21
C VAL A 365 3.71 25.67 -0.10
N SER A 366 4.88 25.78 0.53
CA SER A 366 5.74 24.61 0.79
C SER A 366 5.02 23.55 1.60
N ALA A 367 5.30 22.27 1.29
CA ALA A 367 4.77 21.14 2.05
C ALA A 367 5.17 21.20 3.54
N ILE A 368 4.28 20.69 4.39
CA ILE A 368 4.47 20.62 5.85
C ILE A 368 4.51 19.18 6.38
N ALA A 369 4.57 18.19 5.47
CA ALA A 369 4.68 16.77 5.77
C ALA A 369 5.54 16.07 4.71
N GLU A 370 6.02 14.87 5.02
CA GLU A 370 6.73 14.01 4.07
C GLU A 370 5.87 13.63 2.86
N ASP A 371 6.53 13.29 1.75
CA ASP A 371 5.89 12.78 0.52
C ASP A 371 4.86 13.73 -0.11
N ALA A 372 5.04 15.04 0.09
CA ALA A 372 4.28 16.12 -0.53
C ALA A 372 5.20 17.22 -1.04
N THR A 373 4.77 17.94 -2.07
CA THR A 373 5.54 19.07 -2.64
C THR A 373 4.97 20.43 -2.28
N GLN A 374 3.65 20.52 -2.07
CA GLN A 374 2.92 21.74 -1.77
C GLN A 374 1.85 21.49 -0.71
N ALA A 375 1.49 22.53 0.06
CA ALA A 375 0.38 22.52 1.02
C ALA A 375 -0.65 23.62 0.70
N MET A 376 -1.90 23.43 1.10
CA MET A 376 -2.96 24.44 0.95
C MET A 376 -2.92 25.45 2.09
N GLN A 377 -2.99 26.75 1.81
CA GLN A 377 -3.07 27.80 2.84
C GLN A 377 -4.40 28.56 2.79
N PHE A 378 -4.92 28.91 3.97
CA PHE A 378 -6.01 29.85 4.22
C PHE A 378 -5.42 31.14 4.76
N ASN A 379 -5.72 32.28 4.13
CA ASN A 379 -5.06 33.56 4.44
C ASN A 379 -6.03 34.67 4.87
N ASP A 380 -7.32 34.39 4.88
CA ASP A 380 -8.36 35.29 5.35
C ASP A 380 -9.35 34.54 6.24
N VAL A 381 -9.84 35.18 7.29
CA VAL A 381 -10.84 34.63 8.22
C VAL A 381 -12.21 34.35 7.58
N LEU A 382 -12.40 34.73 6.32
CA LEU A 382 -13.56 34.40 5.50
C LEU A 382 -13.29 33.32 4.45
N ASP A 383 -12.04 32.89 4.28
CA ASP A 383 -11.69 31.80 3.35
C ASP A 383 -12.35 30.51 3.81
N ARG A 384 -12.95 29.78 2.86
CA ARG A 384 -13.58 28.49 3.15
C ARG A 384 -13.51 27.52 1.99
N ARG A 385 -13.40 26.26 2.35
CA ARG A 385 -13.61 25.11 1.44
C ARG A 385 -14.58 24.14 2.06
N GLU A 386 -15.40 23.55 1.20
CA GLU A 386 -16.48 22.63 1.57
C GLU A 386 -16.52 21.47 0.58
N ILE A 387 -16.89 20.31 1.10
CA ILE A 387 -17.12 19.09 0.32
C ILE A 387 -18.60 18.73 0.33
N ALA A 388 -19.03 17.88 -0.59
CA ALA A 388 -20.38 17.33 -0.53
C ALA A 388 -20.46 16.26 0.58
N ASP A 389 -21.64 16.18 1.17
CA ASP A 389 -22.01 15.20 2.18
C ASP A 389 -21.70 13.75 1.81
N SER A 390 -21.30 12.94 2.81
CA SER A 390 -20.87 11.56 2.63
C SER A 390 -21.40 10.66 3.74
N PRO A 391 -21.97 9.47 3.43
CA PRO A 391 -22.39 8.50 4.44
C PRO A 391 -21.32 8.10 5.48
N TYR A 392 -20.05 8.37 5.21
CA TYR A 392 -18.88 8.06 6.06
C TYR A 392 -18.37 9.24 6.89
N MET A 393 -18.97 10.43 6.73
CA MET A 393 -18.68 11.59 7.57
C MET A 393 -20.02 12.17 8.00
N ASN A 394 -20.67 12.91 7.10
CA ASN A 394 -21.83 13.73 7.38
C ASN A 394 -23.11 13.20 6.69
N ILE A 395 -24.24 13.31 7.42
CA ILE A 395 -25.61 12.89 7.07
C ILE A 395 -25.80 11.38 6.81
N THR A 396 -27.03 10.91 6.95
CA THR A 396 -27.57 9.56 6.66
C THR A 396 -27.32 8.39 7.62
N ILE A 397 -26.23 8.33 8.39
CA ILE A 397 -25.97 7.18 9.27
C ILE A 397 -25.28 7.63 10.56
N SER A 398 -25.78 7.17 11.71
CA SER A 398 -25.14 7.36 13.02
C SER A 398 -23.91 6.46 13.14
N SER A 399 -22.83 6.97 13.74
CA SER A 399 -21.52 6.30 13.80
C SER A 399 -21.13 5.97 15.24
N GLN A 400 -20.54 4.80 15.48
CA GLN A 400 -20.02 4.42 16.79
C GLN A 400 -18.55 4.81 16.93
N GLU A 401 -17.81 4.91 15.83
CA GLU A 401 -16.37 5.12 15.83
C GLU A 401 -15.91 5.95 14.65
N ARG A 402 -15.03 6.91 14.91
CA ARG A 402 -14.35 7.69 13.87
C ARG A 402 -12.96 8.12 14.24
N THR A 403 -12.16 8.36 13.21
CA THR A 403 -10.88 9.05 13.26
C THR A 403 -10.85 10.10 12.16
N VAL A 404 -10.46 11.33 12.49
CA VAL A 404 -10.36 12.44 11.53
C VAL A 404 -9.19 13.33 11.92
N GLY A 405 -8.45 13.83 10.94
CA GLY A 405 -7.28 14.63 11.21
C GLY A 405 -6.43 14.91 9.99
N GLY A 406 -5.27 15.51 10.22
CA GLY A 406 -4.29 15.82 9.20
C GLY A 406 -3.17 16.71 9.72
N TRP A 407 -2.34 17.17 8.81
CA TRP A 407 -1.25 18.09 9.12
C TRP A 407 -1.71 19.53 9.03
N ILE A 408 -1.35 20.32 10.03
CA ILE A 408 -1.59 21.77 10.07
C ILE A 408 -0.30 22.54 10.42
N GLN A 409 -0.24 23.80 10.00
CA GLN A 409 0.74 24.76 10.50
C GLN A 409 0.07 26.14 10.62
N LEU A 410 0.27 26.81 11.75
CA LEU A 410 -0.20 28.17 11.96
C LEU A 410 0.94 29.14 11.66
N GLY A 411 0.76 30.10 10.75
CA GLY A 411 1.78 31.13 10.46
C GLY A 411 1.88 32.21 11.55
N GLY A 412 0.95 32.23 12.52
CA GLY A 412 0.92 33.22 13.57
C GLY A 412 0.13 32.82 14.82
N ILE A 413 0.03 33.78 15.74
CA ILE A 413 -0.79 33.65 16.94
C ILE A 413 -2.24 33.99 16.61
N GLN A 414 -3.12 33.00 16.72
CA GLN A 414 -4.55 33.11 16.49
C GLN A 414 -5.21 33.93 17.62
N GLN A 415 -5.79 35.08 17.24
CA GLN A 415 -6.34 36.06 18.18
C GLN A 415 -7.77 35.71 18.63
N SER A 416 -8.59 35.19 17.72
CA SER A 416 -9.94 34.69 17.99
C SER A 416 -9.98 33.18 17.96
N MET A 417 -10.96 32.59 18.65
CA MET A 417 -11.29 31.19 18.44
C MET A 417 -11.90 31.02 17.04
N GLY A 418 -11.37 30.10 16.25
CA GLY A 418 -11.94 29.74 14.96
C GLY A 418 -11.75 28.28 14.61
N ALA A 419 -12.58 27.82 13.68
CA ALA A 419 -12.61 26.42 13.26
C ALA A 419 -11.54 26.17 12.19
N ILE A 420 -10.60 25.27 12.50
CA ILE A 420 -9.67 24.68 11.52
C ILE A 420 -10.48 23.81 10.56
N TRP A 421 -11.33 22.97 11.14
CA TRP A 421 -12.21 22.06 10.45
C TRP A 421 -13.47 21.85 11.28
N LYS A 422 -14.61 21.72 10.62
CA LYS A 422 -15.86 21.35 11.26
C LYS A 422 -16.72 20.48 10.35
N GLU A 423 -17.58 19.72 11.00
CA GLU A 423 -18.56 18.85 10.40
C GLU A 423 -19.85 18.93 11.23
N GLY A 424 -20.98 19.16 10.57
CA GLY A 424 -22.26 19.39 11.24
C GLY A 424 -22.47 20.85 11.65
N GLY A 425 -23.32 21.08 12.65
CA GLY A 425 -23.75 22.42 13.09
C GLY A 425 -24.38 22.44 14.48
N GLY A 426 -25.25 23.41 14.75
CA GLY A 426 -25.71 23.81 16.09
C GLY A 426 -26.46 22.81 16.98
N VAL A 427 -26.52 21.51 16.66
CA VAL A 427 -27.00 20.51 17.62
C VAL A 427 -26.08 19.29 17.67
N GLN A 428 -25.51 18.90 16.53
CA GLN A 428 -24.53 17.83 16.45
C GLN A 428 -23.37 18.27 15.57
N ASN A 429 -22.14 18.17 16.09
CA ASN A 429 -20.94 18.51 15.33
C ASN A 429 -19.68 17.82 15.84
N LEU A 430 -18.70 17.74 14.93
CA LEU A 430 -17.30 17.49 15.22
C LEU A 430 -16.49 18.70 14.77
N ALA A 431 -15.49 19.11 15.55
CA ALA A 431 -14.67 20.25 15.16
C ALA A 431 -13.25 20.21 15.74
N PHE A 432 -12.32 20.79 14.98
CA PHE A 432 -11.05 21.29 15.49
C PHE A 432 -11.11 22.81 15.55
N ILE A 433 -10.81 23.34 16.73
CA ILE A 433 -10.88 24.77 17.01
C ILE A 433 -9.53 25.20 17.57
N THR A 434 -9.05 26.36 17.14
CA THR A 434 -7.85 26.97 17.73
C THR A 434 -8.07 28.46 18.02
N GLY A 435 -7.41 28.96 19.05
CA GLY A 435 -7.48 30.35 19.47
C GLY A 435 -6.86 30.57 20.84
N LEU A 436 -7.09 31.75 21.43
CA LEU A 436 -6.60 32.09 22.78
C LEU A 436 -5.08 31.93 22.95
N GLY A 437 -4.33 32.26 21.90
CA GLY A 437 -2.89 32.07 21.85
C GLY A 437 -2.48 30.67 21.41
N ASN A 438 -3.15 30.12 20.40
CA ASN A 438 -2.90 28.83 19.76
C ASN A 438 -3.19 27.60 20.63
N VAL A 439 -4.21 27.65 21.47
CA VAL A 439 -4.72 26.47 22.16
C VAL A 439 -5.58 25.67 21.18
N LEU A 440 -5.16 24.44 20.89
CA LEU A 440 -5.93 23.49 20.08
C LEU A 440 -6.98 22.78 20.93
N MET A 441 -8.19 22.69 20.41
CA MET A 441 -9.30 21.94 20.97
C MET A 441 -9.94 21.07 19.90
N ALA A 442 -10.25 19.83 20.27
CA ALA A 442 -11.10 18.93 19.52
C ALA A 442 -12.44 18.83 20.25
N GLN A 443 -13.53 18.76 19.50
CA GLN A 443 -14.89 18.74 20.05
C GLN A 443 -15.75 17.68 19.39
N LEU A 444 -16.60 17.05 20.21
CA LEU A 444 -17.74 16.26 19.80
C LEU A 444 -18.97 16.74 20.58
N ALA A 445 -19.98 17.22 19.87
CA ALA A 445 -21.27 17.62 20.45
C ALA A 445 -22.40 16.82 19.82
N ASP A 446 -23.25 16.22 20.65
CA ASP A 446 -24.48 15.51 20.27
C ASP A 446 -25.69 16.11 21.02
N VAL A 447 -26.91 15.69 20.68
CA VAL A 447 -28.20 16.25 21.13
C VAL A 447 -28.17 16.73 22.58
N ALA A 448 -28.35 18.05 22.74
CA ALA A 448 -28.32 18.75 24.02
C ALA A 448 -29.20 18.06 25.09
N GLY A 449 -28.63 17.85 26.28
CA GLY A 449 -29.34 17.40 27.47
C GLY A 449 -29.59 15.89 27.59
N SER A 450 -29.16 15.08 26.63
CA SER A 450 -29.28 13.62 26.75
C SER A 450 -28.13 12.80 26.17
N ARG A 451 -27.11 13.40 25.54
CA ARG A 451 -26.04 12.69 24.80
C ARG A 451 -24.63 13.31 24.95
N ASP A 452 -23.66 12.71 24.27
CA ASP A 452 -22.22 12.93 24.43
C ASP A 452 -21.80 14.35 24.00
N ASN A 453 -21.17 15.08 24.91
CA ASN A 453 -20.67 16.43 24.70
C ASN A 453 -19.27 16.52 25.32
N VAL A 454 -18.26 16.29 24.50
CA VAL A 454 -16.87 16.06 24.92
C VAL A 454 -15.95 17.07 24.24
N GLN A 455 -15.02 17.59 25.02
CA GLN A 455 -13.99 18.52 24.55
C GLN A 455 -12.64 18.01 25.02
N ALA A 456 -11.68 17.98 24.11
CA ALA A 456 -10.30 17.58 24.37
C ALA A 456 -9.37 18.72 23.98
N THR A 457 -8.51 19.16 24.90
CA THR A 457 -7.57 20.27 24.66
C THR A 457 -6.12 19.80 24.67
N ALA A 458 -5.30 20.39 23.81
CA ALA A 458 -3.87 20.09 23.78
C ALA A 458 -3.18 20.57 25.06
N SER A 459 -2.18 19.82 25.53
CA SER A 459 -1.41 20.19 26.73
C SER A 459 -0.46 21.36 26.51
N ILE A 460 -0.26 21.75 25.24
CA ILE A 460 0.59 22.87 24.84
C ILE A 460 -0.17 23.83 23.92
N ARG A 461 0.36 25.05 23.82
CA ARG A 461 -0.01 25.99 22.76
C ARG A 461 0.84 25.69 21.52
N LEU A 462 0.20 25.68 20.36
CA LEU A 462 0.89 25.44 19.10
C LEU A 462 1.82 26.61 18.77
N THR A 463 3.10 26.29 18.57
CA THR A 463 4.14 27.22 18.16
C THR A 463 3.89 27.62 16.70
N PRO A 464 3.85 28.92 16.35
CA PRO A 464 3.79 29.33 14.96
C PRO A 464 4.93 28.76 14.12
N ASP A 465 4.69 28.57 12.83
CA ASP A 465 5.63 28.06 11.83
C ASP A 465 6.16 26.63 12.09
N ARG A 466 5.52 25.88 12.98
CA ARG A 466 5.81 24.45 13.21
C ARG A 466 4.68 23.59 12.64
N PRO A 467 5.01 22.56 11.84
CA PRO A 467 4.04 21.53 11.45
C PRO A 467 3.57 20.72 12.65
N TYR A 468 2.27 20.44 12.70
CA TYR A 468 1.64 19.58 13.69
C TYR A 468 0.75 18.55 12.99
N HIS A 469 0.82 17.29 13.39
CA HIS A 469 -0.21 16.32 13.05
C HIS A 469 -1.30 16.34 14.11
N ILE A 470 -2.55 16.60 13.74
CA ILE A 470 -3.68 16.60 14.66
C ILE A 470 -4.64 15.48 14.31
N ALA A 471 -5.15 14.77 15.31
CA ALA A 471 -6.17 13.75 15.11
C ALA A 471 -7.19 13.74 16.25
N LEU A 472 -8.45 13.52 15.90
CA LEU A 472 -9.56 13.29 16.81
C LEU A 472 -10.00 11.86 16.55
N ARG A 473 -10.14 11.09 17.62
CA ARG A 473 -10.67 9.74 17.59
C ARG A 473 -11.78 9.62 18.62
N TYR A 474 -12.88 8.97 18.27
CA TYR A 474 -13.84 8.48 19.27
C TYR A 474 -14.19 7.04 19.01
N SER A 475 -14.44 6.30 20.09
CA SER A 475 -14.99 4.94 20.02
C SER A 475 -16.03 4.71 21.11
N HIS A 476 -17.17 4.18 20.69
CA HIS A 476 -18.21 3.66 21.57
C HIS A 476 -18.14 2.15 21.77
N SER A 477 -17.32 1.45 20.99
CA SER A 477 -17.20 0.00 20.98
C SER A 477 -16.10 -0.50 21.93
N GLU A 478 -15.13 0.35 22.26
CA GLU A 478 -14.10 0.06 23.25
C GLU A 478 -14.69 -0.14 24.66
N THR A 479 -13.97 -0.90 25.49
CA THR A 479 -14.39 -1.19 26.89
C THR A 479 -14.56 0.10 27.69
N THR A 480 -13.66 1.06 27.46
CA THR A 480 -13.80 2.44 27.92
C THR A 480 -14.19 3.26 26.71
N LYS A 481 -15.42 3.77 26.70
CA LYS A 481 -15.89 4.67 25.66
C LYS A 481 -15.19 6.01 25.83
N GLU A 482 -14.59 6.51 24.77
CA GLU A 482 -13.77 7.71 24.86
C GLU A 482 -13.65 8.45 23.54
N MET A 483 -13.42 9.76 23.68
CA MET A 483 -13.00 10.65 22.63
C MET A 483 -11.65 11.23 23.05
N ARG A 484 -10.71 11.27 22.10
CA ARG A 484 -9.29 11.60 22.31
C ARG A 484 -8.81 12.55 21.23
N LEU A 485 -7.99 13.51 21.67
CA LEU A 485 -7.17 14.35 20.81
C LEU A 485 -5.75 13.78 20.81
N PHE A 486 -5.16 13.71 19.62
CA PHE A 486 -3.77 13.39 19.39
C PHE A 486 -3.08 14.61 18.80
N LEU A 487 -1.94 14.97 19.36
CA LEU A 487 -1.04 15.98 18.81
C LEU A 487 0.29 15.29 18.53
N ASP A 488 0.74 15.34 17.28
CA ASP A 488 1.93 14.64 16.81
C ASP A 488 1.93 13.15 17.17
N GLY A 489 0.76 12.50 17.00
CA GLY A 489 0.57 11.09 17.33
C GLY A 489 0.53 10.79 18.84
N GLU A 490 0.79 11.74 19.72
CA GLU A 490 0.72 11.57 21.17
C GLU A 490 -0.70 11.87 21.68
N GLU A 491 -1.28 10.91 22.40
CA GLU A 491 -2.57 11.09 23.08
C GLU A 491 -2.44 12.21 24.13
N GLN A 492 -3.33 13.20 24.04
CA GLN A 492 -3.32 14.33 24.98
C GLN A 492 -3.88 13.91 26.35
N PRO A 493 -3.38 14.47 27.47
CA PRO A 493 -3.72 14.04 28.82
C PRO A 493 -5.22 14.01 29.08
N ILE A 494 -5.71 12.91 29.66
CA ILE A 494 -7.14 12.69 29.89
C ILE A 494 -7.78 13.77 30.77
N GLU A 495 -7.04 14.37 31.71
CA GLU A 495 -7.56 15.43 32.58
C GLU A 495 -7.92 16.71 31.81
N LEU A 496 -7.42 16.85 30.59
CA LEU A 496 -7.72 17.95 29.66
C LEU A 496 -8.82 17.58 28.64
N THR A 497 -9.41 16.39 28.77
CA THR A 497 -10.44 15.81 27.88
C THR A 497 -11.77 15.46 28.58
N ASP A 498 -11.85 15.64 29.90
CA ASP A 498 -12.92 15.11 30.76
C ASP A 498 -14.19 15.99 30.78
N GLY A 499 -14.63 16.43 29.60
CA GLY A 499 -15.81 17.29 29.44
C GLY A 499 -17.13 16.60 29.81
N ASN A 500 -17.28 15.31 29.48
CA ASN A 500 -18.30 14.37 29.96
C ASN A 500 -17.94 12.95 29.48
N PRO A 501 -18.14 11.89 30.27
CA PRO A 501 -17.91 10.52 29.80
C PRO A 501 -18.89 10.17 28.66
N MET A 502 -18.40 9.49 27.62
CA MET A 502 -19.27 8.98 26.55
C MET A 502 -20.19 7.89 27.11
N THR A 503 -21.51 8.04 26.95
CA THR A 503 -22.50 7.24 27.68
C THR A 503 -23.36 6.33 26.80
N LEU A 504 -23.81 6.79 25.63
CA LEU A 504 -24.96 6.19 24.93
C LEU A 504 -24.66 5.30 23.73
N GLY A 505 -23.39 5.16 23.35
CA GLY A 505 -22.95 4.07 22.47
C GLY A 505 -23.09 4.35 20.96
N ILE A 506 -23.49 5.54 20.56
CA ILE A 506 -23.52 5.98 19.16
C ILE A 506 -23.54 7.51 19.08
N PHE A 507 -22.87 8.06 18.09
CA PHE A 507 -22.93 9.47 17.69
C PHE A 507 -23.98 9.62 16.58
N ASP A 508 -25.01 10.43 16.81
CA ASP A 508 -26.09 10.61 15.84
C ASP A 508 -25.61 11.33 14.58
N SER A 509 -26.24 11.04 13.45
CA SER A 509 -26.04 11.81 12.23
C SER A 509 -26.32 13.29 12.48
N HIS A 510 -25.36 14.15 12.19
CA HIS A 510 -25.51 15.61 12.21
C HIS A 510 -26.10 16.18 10.91
N SER A 511 -26.68 17.37 11.03
CA SER A 511 -27.05 18.24 9.91
C SER A 511 -26.11 19.45 9.83
N GLY A 512 -25.55 19.74 8.66
CA GLY A 512 -24.65 20.87 8.42
C GLY A 512 -23.38 20.44 7.71
N ASP A 513 -22.77 21.30 6.91
CA ASP A 513 -21.76 20.89 5.92
C ASP A 513 -20.39 20.56 6.55
N VAL A 514 -19.57 19.81 5.81
CA VAL A 514 -18.16 19.56 6.17
C VAL A 514 -17.28 20.63 5.55
N THR A 515 -16.58 21.39 6.39
CA THR A 515 -15.89 22.62 5.97
C THR A 515 -14.54 22.82 6.66
N TRP A 516 -13.64 23.51 5.97
CA TRP A 516 -12.34 23.97 6.47
C TRP A 516 -12.32 25.49 6.47
N GLY A 517 -11.79 26.08 7.55
CA GLY A 517 -11.65 27.53 7.73
C GLY A 517 -12.96 28.33 7.82
N ASP A 518 -14.14 27.70 7.67
CA ASP A 518 -15.42 28.39 7.59
C ASP A 518 -15.82 29.04 8.93
N PRO A 519 -16.11 30.36 8.96
CA PRO A 519 -16.72 31.00 10.12
C PRO A 519 -18.12 30.44 10.38
N ASP A 520 -18.43 30.13 11.63
CA ASP A 520 -19.73 29.60 12.04
C ASP A 520 -20.39 30.53 13.06
N ASN A 521 -21.71 30.67 13.00
CA ASN A 521 -22.47 31.50 13.94
C ASN A 521 -23.22 30.68 14.99
N ASN A 522 -23.23 29.35 14.88
CA ASN A 522 -24.01 28.46 15.73
C ASN A 522 -23.39 27.07 15.84
N LEU A 523 -22.12 26.95 16.25
CA LEU A 523 -21.52 25.65 16.53
C LEU A 523 -21.77 25.26 18.00
N GLU A 524 -22.51 24.18 18.23
CA GLU A 524 -22.83 23.70 19.60
C GLU A 524 -21.54 23.28 20.32
N THR A 525 -21.26 23.92 21.45
CA THR A 525 -20.00 23.81 22.20
C THR A 525 -20.31 23.75 23.69
N GLY A 526 -20.16 22.58 24.31
CA GLY A 526 -20.38 22.42 25.75
C GLY A 526 -21.81 22.71 26.21
N GLY A 527 -22.81 22.46 25.35
CA GLY A 527 -24.24 22.66 25.67
C GLY A 527 -24.81 24.01 25.21
N THR A 528 -24.06 24.81 24.45
CA THR A 528 -24.52 26.10 23.90
C THR A 528 -23.95 26.37 22.52
N ASP A 529 -24.75 27.01 21.67
CA ASP A 529 -24.30 27.55 20.39
C ASP A 529 -23.28 28.68 20.59
N ILE A 530 -22.10 28.54 20.00
CA ILE A 530 -21.03 29.54 19.98
C ILE A 530 -20.71 29.94 18.54
N ALA A 531 -20.50 31.23 18.33
CA ALA A 531 -20.00 31.77 17.07
C ALA A 531 -18.46 31.73 17.05
N TYR A 532 -17.90 31.20 15.98
CA TYR A 532 -16.47 31.08 15.71
C TYR A 532 -16.11 31.85 14.44
N ALA A 533 -14.97 32.54 14.47
CA ALA A 533 -14.39 33.11 13.27
C ALA A 533 -13.80 32.00 12.38
N GLY A 534 -13.45 32.34 11.14
CA GLY A 534 -12.57 31.48 10.34
C GLY A 534 -11.13 31.55 10.83
N GLN A 535 -10.23 30.87 10.12
CA GLN A 535 -8.80 30.87 10.40
C GLN A 535 -8.04 31.77 9.43
N GLU A 536 -7.10 32.56 9.96
CA GLU A 536 -6.12 33.28 9.15
C GLU A 536 -4.76 32.60 9.25
N ASP A 537 -4.04 32.53 8.14
CA ASP A 537 -2.68 32.01 8.04
C ASP A 537 -2.56 30.58 8.60
N CYS A 538 -3.45 29.70 8.15
CA CYS A 538 -3.46 28.28 8.51
C CYS A 538 -3.19 27.43 7.27
N ILE A 539 -2.18 26.57 7.35
CA ILE A 539 -1.74 25.67 6.29
C ILE A 539 -2.24 24.26 6.60
N TYR A 540 -2.66 23.54 5.57
CA TYR A 540 -3.24 22.20 5.64
C TYR A 540 -2.54 21.28 4.65
N GLN A 541 -2.26 20.06 5.08
CA GLN A 541 -1.73 18.99 4.25
C GLN A 541 -2.34 17.67 4.72
N HIS A 542 -2.60 16.74 3.80
CA HIS A 542 -3.00 15.38 4.13
C HIS A 542 -4.13 15.31 5.18
N TRP A 543 -5.36 15.60 4.75
CA TRP A 543 -6.53 15.51 5.61
C TRP A 543 -7.32 14.24 5.35
N TYR A 544 -7.61 13.47 6.40
CA TYR A 544 -8.18 12.14 6.30
C TYR A 544 -9.41 11.95 7.18
N SER A 545 -10.22 10.95 6.82
CA SER A 545 -11.31 10.48 7.65
C SER A 545 -11.50 8.96 7.54
N TRP A 546 -11.84 8.34 8.67
CA TRP A 546 -12.33 6.97 8.80
C TRP A 546 -13.61 6.94 9.64
N SER A 547 -14.52 6.05 9.27
CA SER A 547 -15.76 5.77 9.96
C SER A 547 -16.09 4.28 9.96
N ASP A 548 -16.76 3.84 11.02
CA ASP A 548 -17.33 2.50 11.13
C ASP A 548 -18.51 2.24 10.17
N ASN A 549 -18.97 3.27 9.47
CA ASN A 549 -19.89 3.10 8.34
C ASN A 549 -19.19 2.47 7.12
N SER A 550 -17.86 2.48 7.09
CA SER A 550 -17.03 1.80 6.10
C SER A 550 -16.82 0.33 6.46
N ALA A 551 -16.38 -0.47 5.48
CA ALA A 551 -16.15 -1.90 5.69
C ALA A 551 -14.96 -2.21 6.63
N GLN A 552 -14.14 -1.22 7.02
CA GLN A 552 -12.88 -1.45 7.73
C GLN A 552 -12.81 -0.87 9.16
N GLY A 553 -13.92 -0.30 9.65
CA GLY A 553 -13.98 0.29 10.99
C GLY A 553 -13.46 1.73 11.04
N GLY A 554 -13.92 2.51 12.02
CA GLY A 554 -13.64 3.96 12.08
C GLY A 554 -12.60 4.40 13.10
N ALA A 555 -12.33 3.58 14.12
CA ALA A 555 -11.38 3.89 15.18
C ALA A 555 -10.01 3.27 14.89
N LEU A 556 -9.07 4.08 14.39
CA LEU A 556 -7.70 3.63 14.16
C LEU A 556 -6.99 3.29 15.49
N ASP A 557 -6.03 2.36 15.43
CA ASP A 557 -5.13 2.04 16.53
C ASP A 557 -4.25 3.26 16.87
N LYS A 558 -4.21 3.57 18.16
CA LYS A 558 -3.53 4.76 18.67
C LYS A 558 -2.02 4.75 18.42
N THR A 559 -1.41 3.56 18.49
CA THR A 559 0.05 3.42 18.40
C THR A 559 0.46 3.06 16.98
N THR A 560 -0.05 1.95 16.45
CA THR A 560 0.45 1.41 15.19
C THR A 560 -0.08 2.18 13.98
N GLU A 561 -1.20 2.89 14.08
CA GLU A 561 -1.80 3.60 12.96
C GLU A 561 -1.70 5.12 13.14
N ILE A 562 -2.20 5.69 14.24
CA ILE A 562 -2.14 7.15 14.46
C ILE A 562 -0.71 7.62 14.69
N ARG A 563 0.01 7.02 15.66
CA ARG A 563 1.37 7.45 15.99
C ARG A 563 2.39 6.98 14.96
N ASP A 564 2.40 5.71 14.63
CA ASP A 564 3.46 5.12 13.80
C ASP A 564 3.27 5.40 12.31
N VAL A 565 2.05 5.34 11.79
CA VAL A 565 1.79 5.61 10.36
C VAL A 565 1.50 7.08 10.12
N LEU A 566 0.40 7.65 10.65
CA LEU A 566 -0.02 9.00 10.30
C LEU A 566 0.98 10.09 10.75
N PHE A 567 1.54 9.96 11.95
CA PHE A 567 2.51 10.93 12.45
C PHE A 567 3.96 10.60 12.06
N ARG A 568 4.54 9.50 12.58
CA ARG A 568 5.99 9.25 12.46
C ARG A 568 6.48 9.13 11.02
N ARG A 569 5.65 8.61 10.10
CA ARG A 569 6.00 8.54 8.66
C ARG A 569 5.82 9.86 7.94
N GLY A 570 4.88 10.69 8.38
CA GLY A 570 4.61 12.01 7.80
C GLY A 570 5.50 13.12 8.36
N ALA A 571 6.18 12.88 9.49
CA ALA A 571 6.93 13.90 10.23
C ALA A 571 8.14 14.43 9.44
N PRO A 572 8.16 15.73 9.08
CA PRO A 572 9.32 16.32 8.44
C PRO A 572 10.44 16.51 9.48
N PRO A 573 11.70 16.12 9.18
CA PRO A 573 12.82 16.35 10.08
C PRO A 573 13.25 17.82 10.05
N ALA A 574 13.73 18.36 11.17
CA ALA A 574 14.41 19.65 11.21
C ALA A 574 15.79 19.53 10.53
N TYR A 575 16.49 18.42 10.78
CA TYR A 575 17.80 18.13 10.20
C TYR A 575 17.89 16.68 9.69
N THR A 576 18.59 16.48 8.58
CA THR A 576 18.86 15.15 8.02
C THR A 576 20.35 14.94 7.89
N ILE A 577 20.85 13.86 8.48
CA ILE A 577 22.20 13.33 8.24
C ILE A 577 22.09 12.32 7.11
N SER A 578 22.59 12.71 5.94
CA SER A 578 22.40 11.94 4.70
C SER A 578 23.29 10.69 4.65
N ALA A 579 22.86 9.68 3.90
CA ALA A 579 23.61 8.44 3.74
C ALA A 579 24.99 8.67 3.10
N ASP A 580 26.06 8.36 3.83
CA ASP A 580 27.44 8.47 3.37
C ASP A 580 28.32 7.47 4.15
N THR A 581 29.65 7.58 4.04
CA THR A 581 30.59 6.94 4.94
C THR A 581 30.42 7.47 6.37
N GLN A 582 30.64 6.62 7.38
CA GLN A 582 30.54 7.03 8.78
C GLN A 582 31.32 8.32 9.11
N ALA A 583 32.53 8.48 8.55
CA ALA A 583 33.34 9.67 8.79
C ALA A 583 32.69 10.95 8.24
N ASN A 584 32.06 10.88 7.06
CA ASN A 584 31.35 12.01 6.48
C ASN A 584 30.06 12.31 7.23
N MET A 585 29.32 11.28 7.64
CA MET A 585 28.10 11.45 8.46
C MET A 585 28.40 12.08 9.83
N GLN A 586 29.50 11.71 10.48
CA GLN A 586 29.96 12.39 11.69
C GLN A 586 30.30 13.85 11.42
N SER A 587 31.03 14.13 10.33
CA SER A 587 31.36 15.50 9.95
C SER A 587 30.12 16.34 9.64
N ASP A 588 29.08 15.72 9.08
CA ASP A 588 27.80 16.36 8.78
C ASP A 588 27.05 16.72 10.08
N LEU A 589 26.96 15.77 11.02
CA LEU A 589 26.40 16.01 12.36
C LEU A 589 27.12 17.16 13.07
N ASP A 590 28.45 17.15 13.11
CA ASP A 590 29.23 18.20 13.78
C ASP A 590 29.03 19.57 13.09
N THR A 591 28.99 19.59 11.76
CA THR A 591 28.84 20.85 10.99
C THR A 591 27.45 21.47 11.18
N GLN A 592 26.41 20.64 11.18
CA GLN A 592 25.04 21.11 11.30
C GLN A 592 24.68 21.48 12.76
N LEU A 593 25.13 20.68 13.73
CA LEU A 593 24.48 20.63 15.05
C LEU A 593 25.40 20.76 16.26
N GLN A 594 26.73 20.83 16.10
CA GLN A 594 27.61 20.96 17.25
C GLN A 594 27.28 22.20 18.10
N ASP A 595 27.18 22.02 19.42
CA ASP A 595 26.86 23.06 20.39
C ASP A 595 25.56 23.83 20.07
N SER A 596 24.54 23.10 19.57
CA SER A 596 23.24 23.66 19.18
C SER A 596 22.06 22.99 19.92
N GLU A 597 20.98 23.76 20.06
CA GLU A 597 19.69 23.25 20.51
C GLU A 597 18.76 23.08 19.29
N ILE A 598 18.26 21.87 19.08
CA ILE A 598 17.25 21.55 18.07
C ILE A 598 15.93 22.22 18.46
N GLU A 599 15.32 22.92 17.52
CA GLU A 599 14.07 23.66 17.71
C GLU A 599 12.86 22.77 18.02
N ASP A 600 11.77 23.42 18.47
CA ASP A 600 10.46 22.77 18.62
C ASP A 600 9.95 22.33 17.24
N TRP A 601 10.10 21.05 16.92
CA TRP A 601 9.79 20.45 15.63
C TRP A 601 9.17 19.05 15.80
N PRO A 602 8.35 18.54 14.86
CA PRO A 602 7.81 17.18 14.93
C PRO A 602 8.90 16.10 15.00
N LEU A 603 9.96 16.20 14.19
CA LEU A 603 11.11 15.30 14.20
C LEU A 603 12.41 16.11 14.22
N GLY A 604 13.24 15.95 15.26
CA GLY A 604 14.51 16.67 15.36
C GLY A 604 15.52 16.26 14.29
N ILE A 605 16.01 15.02 14.37
CA ILE A 605 17.08 14.53 13.50
C ILE A 605 16.66 13.24 12.80
N ARG A 606 16.78 13.19 11.48
CA ARG A 606 16.75 11.95 10.71
C ARG A 606 18.18 11.52 10.39
N VAL A 607 18.48 10.25 10.63
CA VAL A 607 19.78 9.65 10.29
C VAL A 607 19.56 8.51 9.31
N GLU A 608 20.11 8.67 8.10
CA GLU A 608 20.07 7.64 7.07
C GLU A 608 21.10 6.53 7.32
N GLY A 609 20.90 5.34 6.74
CA GLY A 609 21.88 4.25 6.85
C GLY A 609 23.20 4.58 6.14
N PRO A 610 24.37 4.11 6.63
CA PRO A 610 25.65 4.33 5.97
C PRO A 610 25.68 3.66 4.59
N SER A 611 26.30 4.33 3.61
CA SER A 611 26.40 3.81 2.24
C SER A 611 27.54 2.82 2.04
N SER A 612 28.43 2.68 3.03
CA SER A 612 29.55 1.74 3.01
C SER A 612 30.05 1.43 4.43
N GLY A 613 30.80 0.33 4.59
CA GLY A 613 31.41 -0.06 5.88
C GLY A 613 30.58 -1.03 6.73
N GLY A 614 29.40 -1.44 6.27
CA GLY A 614 28.48 -2.30 7.00
C GLY A 614 27.15 -1.58 7.29
N PRO A 615 26.18 -2.26 7.92
CA PRO A 615 24.88 -1.68 8.23
C PRO A 615 24.85 -0.87 9.53
N ASP A 616 25.88 -1.00 10.37
CA ASP A 616 25.99 -0.33 11.66
C ASP A 616 26.68 1.04 11.52
N LEU A 617 26.30 1.99 12.38
CA LEU A 617 26.82 3.36 12.37
C LEU A 617 27.08 3.82 13.80
N THR A 618 28.20 4.52 14.03
CA THR A 618 28.47 5.20 15.30
C THR A 618 28.62 6.69 15.07
N LEU A 619 27.83 7.48 15.81
CA LEU A 619 27.88 8.95 15.82
C LEU A 619 28.05 9.46 17.25
N THR A 620 28.85 10.51 17.42
CA THR A 620 29.03 11.22 18.70
C THR A 620 28.43 12.61 18.59
N ALA A 621 27.42 12.88 19.40
CA ALA A 621 26.75 14.18 19.44
C ALA A 621 27.41 15.06 20.50
N ASN A 622 28.03 16.18 20.10
CA ASN A 622 28.73 17.09 21.01
C ASN A 622 27.99 18.42 21.17
N GLY A 623 27.51 18.70 22.38
CA GLY A 623 26.69 19.87 22.68
C GLY A 623 25.33 19.90 21.96
N VAL A 624 24.84 18.75 21.49
CA VAL A 624 23.54 18.65 20.80
C VAL A 624 22.46 18.46 21.85
N THR A 625 21.56 19.44 21.97
CA THR A 625 20.40 19.34 22.87
C THR A 625 19.09 19.48 22.12
N PHE A 626 17.97 19.05 22.72
CA PHE A 626 16.66 19.17 22.10
C PHE A 626 15.74 20.09 22.91
N ASN A 627 14.96 20.91 22.22
CA ASN A 627 13.86 21.62 22.86
C ASN A 627 12.93 20.59 23.54
N SER A 628 12.49 20.88 24.76
CA SER A 628 11.57 20.02 25.50
C SER A 628 10.26 19.66 24.75
N ARG A 629 9.88 20.46 23.75
CA ARG A 629 8.67 20.30 22.92
C ARG A 629 8.90 19.59 21.59
N THR A 630 10.14 19.32 21.21
CA THR A 630 10.43 18.47 20.03
C THR A 630 9.80 17.10 20.26
N THR A 631 8.95 16.62 19.34
CA THR A 631 8.15 15.41 19.59
C THR A 631 9.00 14.16 19.52
N MET A 632 9.71 13.96 18.40
CA MET A 632 10.67 12.87 18.21
C MET A 632 12.09 13.45 18.11
N HIS A 633 13.05 12.88 18.82
CA HIS A 633 14.44 13.35 18.80
C HIS A 633 15.18 12.78 17.60
N VAL A 634 15.13 11.45 17.42
CA VAL A 634 15.90 10.76 16.37
C VAL A 634 15.04 9.71 15.65
N GLU A 635 15.03 9.78 14.32
CA GLU A 635 14.60 8.70 13.43
C GLU A 635 15.82 7.99 12.85
N TRP A 636 15.91 6.67 13.02
CA TRP A 636 16.92 5.83 12.39
C TRP A 636 16.37 5.10 11.17
N ARG A 637 16.95 5.36 10.00
CA ARG A 637 16.55 4.75 8.71
C ARG A 637 17.51 3.67 8.21
N GLY A 638 18.56 3.33 8.94
CA GLY A 638 19.36 2.14 8.62
C GLY A 638 18.72 0.85 9.15
N ILE A 639 19.19 -0.28 8.61
CA ILE A 639 18.74 -1.63 9.01
C ILE A 639 19.62 -2.25 10.12
N GLY A 640 20.80 -1.68 10.36
CA GLY A 640 21.71 -2.10 11.43
C GLY A 640 21.48 -1.31 12.73
N THR A 641 22.52 -1.24 13.54
CA THR A 641 22.53 -0.52 14.81
C THR A 641 23.14 0.87 14.64
N LEU A 642 22.41 1.91 15.06
CA LEU A 642 22.97 3.23 15.32
C LEU A 642 23.43 3.32 16.77
N THR A 643 24.73 3.41 17.02
CA THR A 643 25.29 3.79 18.32
C THR A 643 25.37 5.31 18.40
N TRP A 644 24.49 5.92 19.19
CA TRP A 644 24.46 7.35 19.46
C TRP A 644 25.17 7.66 20.78
N ILE A 645 26.37 8.21 20.68
CA ILE A 645 27.18 8.60 21.84
C ILE A 645 26.79 10.01 22.27
N VAL A 646 26.26 10.13 23.48
CA VAL A 646 25.94 11.41 24.11
C VAL A 646 27.24 12.04 24.61
N GLY A 647 27.80 12.93 23.80
CA GLY A 647 29.00 13.68 24.10
C GLY A 647 28.79 14.75 25.19
N THR A 648 29.75 15.66 25.30
CA THR A 648 29.75 16.67 26.37
C THR A 648 28.60 17.66 26.16
N ASN A 649 27.85 17.96 27.23
CA ASN A 649 26.69 18.89 27.22
C ASN A 649 25.56 18.51 26.24
N SER A 650 25.48 17.26 25.80
CA SER A 650 24.41 16.79 24.93
C SER A 650 23.29 16.13 25.74
N ASP A 651 22.07 16.14 25.19
CA ASP A 651 20.95 15.37 25.72
C ASP A 651 20.21 14.61 24.62
N ILE A 652 19.46 13.60 25.04
CA ILE A 652 18.57 12.81 24.19
C ILE A 652 17.59 12.06 25.09
N ASP A 653 16.35 11.95 24.65
CA ASP A 653 15.30 11.15 25.30
C ASP A 653 15.07 9.88 24.48
N GLU A 654 15.41 8.73 25.05
CA GLU A 654 15.30 7.42 24.40
C GLU A 654 13.86 7.04 24.06
N SER A 655 12.86 7.58 24.78
CA SER A 655 11.44 7.36 24.46
C SER A 655 10.99 8.07 23.18
N LYS A 656 11.80 9.03 22.71
CA LYS A 656 11.58 9.83 21.50
C LYS A 656 12.49 9.38 20.33
N ILE A 657 12.99 8.16 20.39
CA ILE A 657 13.77 7.53 19.32
C ILE A 657 12.93 6.43 18.67
N PHE A 658 13.00 6.31 17.35
CA PHE A 658 12.35 5.23 16.61
C PHE A 658 13.14 4.85 15.36
N SER A 659 12.82 3.68 14.80
CA SER A 659 13.36 3.24 13.51
C SER A 659 12.24 2.82 12.57
N THR A 660 12.37 3.24 11.32
CA THR A 660 11.33 3.07 10.30
C THR A 660 11.62 1.87 9.37
N LYS A 661 12.88 1.45 9.28
CA LYS A 661 13.33 0.26 8.50
C LYS A 661 13.64 -0.96 9.38
N GLY A 662 13.35 -0.89 10.68
CA GLY A 662 13.51 -2.01 11.63
C GLY A 662 14.92 -2.16 12.23
N GLY A 663 15.81 -1.19 12.01
CA GLY A 663 17.09 -1.11 12.71
C GLY A 663 16.92 -0.76 14.19
N SER A 664 18.02 -0.73 14.93
CA SER A 664 18.03 -0.41 16.37
C SER A 664 18.89 0.83 16.64
N VAL A 665 18.58 1.51 17.76
CA VAL A 665 19.41 2.61 18.26
C VAL A 665 19.86 2.26 19.67
N VAL A 666 21.17 2.39 19.91
CA VAL A 666 21.79 2.24 21.22
C VAL A 666 22.32 3.60 21.64
N VAL A 667 21.84 4.10 22.77
CA VAL A 667 22.33 5.36 23.34
C VAL A 667 23.43 5.05 24.35
N GLU A 668 24.63 5.57 24.11
CA GLU A 668 25.75 5.46 25.03
C GLU A 668 25.99 6.79 25.74
N ARG A 669 26.22 6.73 27.05
CA ARG A 669 26.51 7.90 27.88
C ARG A 669 27.85 7.70 28.55
N PRO A 670 28.97 8.04 27.88
CA PRO A 670 30.29 7.78 28.41
C PRO A 670 30.48 8.39 29.80
N ALA A 671 31.04 7.59 30.71
CA ALA A 671 31.35 7.98 32.07
C ALA A 671 32.82 7.65 32.38
N THR A 672 33.36 8.31 33.41
CA THR A 672 34.75 8.11 33.85
C THR A 672 34.80 7.61 35.29
N LEU A 673 35.48 6.49 35.50
CA LEU A 673 35.94 6.07 36.82
C LEU A 673 37.31 6.71 37.09
N THR A 674 37.42 7.46 38.18
CA THR A 674 38.69 7.97 38.70
C THR A 674 39.12 7.16 39.91
N VAL A 675 40.21 6.39 39.79
CA VAL A 675 40.83 5.67 40.90
C VAL A 675 41.88 6.56 41.54
N ASN A 676 41.76 6.83 42.84
CA ASN A 676 42.62 7.70 43.62
C ASN A 676 43.36 6.93 44.72
N GLY A 677 44.33 7.58 45.35
CA GLY A 677 45.10 6.98 46.45
C GLY A 677 46.15 5.97 45.98
N LEU A 678 46.50 6.01 44.70
CA LEU A 678 47.48 5.12 44.09
C LEU A 678 48.91 5.58 44.39
N ILE A 679 49.85 4.65 44.33
CA ILE A 679 51.28 4.94 44.55
C ILE A 679 51.95 5.21 43.21
N ASN A 680 52.78 6.26 43.14
CA ASN A 680 53.56 6.54 41.94
C ASN A 680 54.51 5.38 41.63
N GLY A 681 54.44 4.87 40.40
CA GLY A 681 55.17 3.67 39.95
C GLY A 681 54.41 2.36 40.13
N SER A 682 53.16 2.38 40.63
CA SER A 682 52.31 1.18 40.74
C SER A 682 51.77 0.70 39.39
N GLU A 683 51.50 -0.58 39.29
CA GLU A 683 50.67 -1.17 38.24
C GLU A 683 49.20 -1.12 38.68
N VAL A 684 48.31 -0.76 37.76
CA VAL A 684 46.85 -0.68 37.97
C VAL A 684 46.15 -1.40 36.83
N ARG A 685 45.21 -2.28 37.15
CA ARG A 685 44.43 -3.05 36.17
C ARG A 685 42.95 -3.02 36.52
N LEU A 686 42.11 -2.98 35.52
CA LEU A 686 40.66 -3.14 35.65
C LEU A 686 40.27 -4.41 34.91
N TYR A 687 39.52 -5.27 35.58
CA TYR A 687 38.96 -6.48 34.98
C TYR A 687 37.45 -6.49 35.09
N ASP A 688 36.80 -7.07 34.09
CA ASP A 688 35.41 -7.46 34.12
C ASP A 688 35.23 -8.59 35.14
N ASP A 689 34.36 -8.45 36.15
CA ASP A 689 34.18 -9.44 37.24
C ASP A 689 33.40 -10.69 36.77
N ASN A 690 33.80 -11.25 35.63
CA ASN A 690 33.19 -12.40 34.96
C ASN A 690 34.02 -13.68 35.10
N GLY A 691 35.11 -13.63 35.87
CA GLY A 691 36.00 -14.75 36.11
C GLY A 691 35.45 -15.78 37.11
N THR A 692 36.10 -16.95 37.18
CA THR A 692 35.80 -17.96 38.20
C THR A 692 37.06 -18.33 38.97
N GLY A 693 36.95 -18.43 40.30
CA GLY A 693 38.09 -18.74 41.16
C GLY A 693 39.09 -17.57 41.26
N ASN A 694 40.36 -17.81 40.92
CA ASN A 694 41.41 -16.79 40.97
C ASN A 694 41.56 -16.01 39.65
N ASN A 695 40.72 -16.28 38.66
CA ASN A 695 40.69 -15.50 37.43
C ASN A 695 39.84 -14.25 37.69
N MET A 696 40.42 -13.05 37.54
CA MET A 696 39.71 -11.77 37.72
C MET A 696 38.84 -11.40 36.50
N GLY A 697 38.88 -12.21 35.43
CA GLY A 697 38.06 -12.03 34.24
C GLY A 697 38.79 -11.31 33.11
N THR A 698 38.04 -10.63 32.24
CA THR A 698 38.59 -9.96 31.04
C THR A 698 39.18 -8.61 31.42
N GLU A 699 40.44 -8.34 31.06
CA GLU A 699 41.03 -7.02 31.28
C GLU A 699 40.33 -5.96 30.42
N LEU A 700 39.87 -4.89 31.06
CA LEU A 700 39.17 -3.76 30.46
C LEU A 700 40.14 -2.61 30.14
N ASP A 701 41.05 -2.31 31.06
CA ASP A 701 42.09 -1.28 30.91
C ASP A 701 43.20 -1.48 31.97
N GLY A 702 44.35 -0.85 31.76
CA GLY A 702 45.46 -0.95 32.69
C GLY A 702 46.69 -0.11 32.35
N VAL A 703 47.54 0.09 33.36
CA VAL A 703 48.84 0.72 33.22
C VAL A 703 49.89 -0.01 34.05
N GLU A 704 51.00 -0.38 33.40
CA GLU A 704 52.12 -1.13 34.00
C GLU A 704 52.96 -0.30 34.98
N THR A 705 53.00 1.02 34.79
CA THR A 705 53.78 1.93 35.63
C THR A 705 53.10 3.29 35.66
N LEU A 706 52.28 3.50 36.67
CA LEU A 706 51.51 4.72 36.85
C LEU A 706 52.42 5.91 37.17
N SER A 707 52.28 6.98 36.39
CA SER A 707 52.85 8.29 36.73
C SER A 707 51.83 9.12 37.50
N GLY A 708 52.07 9.33 38.80
CA GLY A 708 51.18 10.08 39.69
C GLY A 708 50.46 9.18 40.71
N THR A 709 49.29 9.64 41.18
CA THR A 709 48.52 8.98 42.25
C THR A 709 47.07 8.68 41.86
N THR A 710 46.75 8.83 40.58
CA THR A 710 45.40 8.72 40.04
C THR A 710 45.43 8.01 38.70
N PHE A 711 44.47 7.13 38.47
CA PHE A 711 44.21 6.45 37.19
C PHE A 711 42.77 6.75 36.75
N GLN A 712 42.54 6.92 35.45
CA GLN A 712 41.21 7.21 34.90
C GLN A 712 40.87 6.19 33.84
N TYR A 713 39.65 5.66 33.91
CA TYR A 713 39.08 4.73 32.94
C TYR A 713 37.77 5.30 32.41
N SER A 714 37.69 5.49 31.09
CA SER A 714 36.46 5.89 30.42
C SER A 714 35.70 4.64 29.95
N HIS A 715 34.41 4.59 30.23
CA HIS A 715 33.54 3.46 29.87
C HIS A 715 32.20 3.96 29.31
N SER A 716 31.39 3.06 28.74
CA SER A 716 30.14 3.37 28.04
C SER A 716 28.99 3.89 28.94
N GLY A 717 29.20 3.98 30.26
CA GLY A 717 28.17 4.30 31.24
C GLY A 717 27.24 3.14 31.61
N ALA A 718 27.38 1.98 30.95
CA ALA A 718 26.66 0.77 31.34
C ALA A 718 27.04 0.31 32.75
N THR A 719 26.08 -0.30 33.46
CA THR A 719 26.38 -0.96 34.74
C THR A 719 27.27 -2.16 34.48
N ASN A 720 28.43 -2.21 35.14
CA ASN A 720 29.33 -3.35 35.05
C ASN A 720 30.03 -3.60 36.38
N ASP A 721 30.07 -4.85 36.82
CA ASP A 721 30.84 -5.27 38.00
C ASP A 721 32.29 -5.50 37.57
N ILE A 722 33.22 -4.80 38.21
CA ILE A 722 34.65 -4.83 37.87
C ILE A 722 35.50 -5.11 39.10
N ILE A 723 36.71 -5.60 38.86
CA ILE A 723 37.78 -5.67 39.86
C ILE A 723 38.84 -4.62 39.52
N VAL A 724 39.10 -3.71 40.45
CA VAL A 724 40.23 -2.78 40.38
C VAL A 724 41.41 -3.38 41.14
N GLN A 725 42.48 -3.70 40.43
CA GLN A 725 43.70 -4.23 40.98
C GLN A 725 44.79 -3.14 41.05
N MET A 726 45.54 -3.11 42.15
CA MET A 726 46.72 -2.26 42.30
C MET A 726 47.88 -3.07 42.88
N ILE A 727 49.03 -3.01 42.20
CA ILE A 727 50.27 -3.69 42.58
C ILE A 727 51.37 -2.62 42.71
N ALA A 728 52.02 -2.56 43.86
CA ALA A 728 53.14 -1.64 44.09
C ALA A 728 54.22 -2.28 44.94
N ASP A 729 55.47 -2.04 44.59
CA ASP A 729 56.62 -2.58 45.31
C ASP A 729 56.64 -2.05 46.76
N GLY A 730 56.79 -2.95 47.73
CA GLY A 730 56.71 -2.63 49.17
C GLY A 730 55.28 -2.48 49.74
N TYR A 731 54.24 -2.81 48.97
CA TYR A 731 52.82 -2.76 49.39
C TYR A 731 52.11 -4.09 49.15
N ILE A 732 51.05 -4.34 49.92
CA ILE A 732 50.16 -5.49 49.71
C ILE A 732 49.32 -5.22 48.45
N GLU A 733 49.21 -6.21 47.57
CA GLU A 733 48.32 -6.17 46.40
C GLU A 733 46.87 -5.93 46.83
N ILE A 734 46.21 -4.97 46.17
CA ILE A 734 44.79 -4.68 46.35
C ILE A 734 44.03 -5.26 45.18
N GLN A 735 42.95 -5.98 45.47
CA GLN A 735 41.88 -6.30 44.51
C GLN A 735 40.57 -5.81 45.12
N TYR A 736 39.93 -4.84 44.47
CA TYR A 736 38.76 -4.16 44.99
C TYR A 736 37.57 -4.31 44.02
N PRO A 737 36.51 -5.06 44.40
CA PRO A 737 35.28 -5.11 43.63
C PRO A 737 34.59 -3.74 43.61
N PHE A 738 34.17 -3.32 42.43
CA PHE A 738 33.50 -2.04 42.22
C PHE A 738 32.45 -2.18 41.12
N GLN A 739 31.31 -1.51 41.28
CA GLN A 739 30.27 -1.50 40.25
C GLN A 739 30.27 -0.15 39.53
N LEU A 740 30.53 -0.18 38.22
CA LEU A 740 30.39 0.95 37.33
C LEU A 740 28.90 1.31 37.13
N ASN A 741 28.60 2.58 36.89
CA ASN A 741 27.27 3.06 36.50
C ASN A 741 27.37 4.28 35.58
N SER A 742 26.23 4.85 35.18
CA SER A 742 26.16 5.94 34.20
C SER A 742 26.72 7.29 34.66
N ASN A 743 27.26 7.40 35.88
CA ASN A 743 27.84 8.63 36.41
C ASN A 743 29.35 8.56 36.43
N ASN A 744 30.00 9.73 36.40
CA ASN A 744 31.41 9.82 36.77
C ASN A 744 31.59 9.37 38.23
N GLN A 745 32.37 8.33 38.43
CA GLN A 745 32.60 7.71 39.73
C GLN A 745 34.03 7.95 40.20
N SER A 746 34.21 7.92 41.52
CA SER A 746 35.53 8.01 42.14
C SER A 746 35.68 6.89 43.16
N LEU A 747 36.76 6.12 43.02
CA LEU A 747 37.18 5.09 43.98
C LEU A 747 38.49 5.55 44.61
N THR A 748 38.59 5.59 45.94
CA THR A 748 39.87 5.84 46.61
C THR A 748 40.37 4.56 47.24
N LEU A 749 41.54 4.10 46.81
CA LEU A 749 42.24 2.97 47.42
C LEU A 749 43.14 3.46 48.55
N PHE A 750 43.40 2.59 49.52
CA PHE A 750 44.26 2.88 50.66
C PHE A 750 45.38 1.81 50.75
N PRO A 751 46.48 1.96 49.99
CA PRO A 751 47.59 1.02 49.99
C PRO A 751 48.20 0.82 51.37
N ILE A 752 48.40 -0.44 51.75
CA ILE A 752 49.00 -0.84 53.03
C ILE A 752 50.42 -1.34 52.76
N PRO A 753 51.46 -0.79 53.41
CA PRO A 753 52.81 -1.30 53.27
C PRO A 753 52.88 -2.79 53.65
N ASP A 754 53.55 -3.59 52.82
CA ASP A 754 53.81 -4.98 53.16
C ASP A 754 55.02 -5.03 54.10
N LEU A 755 54.77 -5.43 55.35
CA LEU A 755 55.81 -5.52 56.37
C LEU A 755 56.77 -6.71 56.14
N ASN A 756 56.49 -7.56 55.16
CA ASN A 756 57.33 -8.70 54.79
C ASN A 756 58.10 -8.50 53.46
N ALA A 757 57.88 -7.38 52.77
CA ALA A 757 58.49 -7.06 51.48
C ALA A 757 59.95 -6.58 51.58
#